data_AF-A0A0U5IB57-F1
#
_entry.id   AF-A0A0U5IB57-F1
#
_cell.length_a   1.000
_cell.length_b   1.000
_cell.length_c   1.000
_cell.angle_alpha   90.00
_cell.angle_beta   90.00
_cell.angle_gamma   90.00
#
_symmetry.space_group_name_H-M   'P 1'
#
loop_
_entity.id
_entity.type
_entity.pdbx_description
1 polymer ?
#
loop_
_entity_poly.entity_id
_entity_poly.type
_entity_poly.pdbx_seq_one_letter_code
_entity_poly.pdbx_strand_id
1 'polypeptide(L)'
;MDLGRRSRRFLKVPSLNTLRLRPYGDSLVTPAVAVWLGFAWVIILLMASIEGIVWGFVGASIVPQAAAWLRPVAGLFMFVLMFAIIWIVDASLIMSERPSRARGALGGALRDPRLEERGAGARWFFGLLVRVLIVAISLYVTAPFLAKLIRSDDIESYHQRLVEQYYAQRDAAFQAQVAVRAQEVETRYGGLIGPLEEEIDRLSRSLDAERQRRDQIAAEYTPEITVLRTELAAAQARLGDEIHGRGDRPEGFGPEARKWDARAKVLVAALASKQTEIDRRIAEVAQTIADQEERLRARTDELRQIRLLQQERMDRIRAEVAAAQPQELPPRLTFAARSKALQALRESPDEAGVPHFETVEGFAQAALGILFFALLALKLFEPAAVRAYFSESLQLQYRKYLEGGLAGIPGFDCPADAEQRLNPVEFARRWSHYEADPEGFFADQEARLAAAEPMRARQAEQSFTQTLAERRRGNLDEELDHARRRREIELAAYETEQHLRAGELRAQLADETRAKHQHRRVELEQELQQARESWAVQKAHDEEDLRERMAAFERSIELAREDRRLREKEMEIRREQREEELRQADVQRLHRHRVERAELEARRRREERLERLAGMRDELTRLRELEMRDTAEAGALREAGYRLKDAIDTLTGKIGATESGLASARTRMAELTRIADGRSADLGETARPSGGGFWSRTPRSEDGKGAREASRELKALEKWLREEEERLARLREERRAVEVRRITHEDQLRAIEGRLSGIRSRILFHEDAIGTLLTREASVPDDVLPLDASSDQPRQPLPRDDTR
;
A
#
# COMPACT_ATOMS: atom_id res chain seq x y z
N MET A 1 -9.59 75.89 -23.77
CA MET A 1 -10.37 74.83 -24.47
C MET A 1 -10.14 73.55 -23.72
N ASP A 2 -11.15 73.14 -22.96
CA ASP A 2 -11.08 72.18 -21.87
C ASP A 2 -12.23 71.19 -22.04
N LEU A 3 -12.01 70.14 -22.84
CA LEU A 3 -12.97 69.08 -23.11
C LEU A 3 -12.19 67.78 -23.31
N GLY A 4 -12.16 66.91 -22.29
CA GLY A 4 -11.61 65.56 -22.50
C GLY A 4 -11.21 64.71 -21.29
N ARG A 5 -11.74 64.92 -20.08
CA ARG A 5 -11.50 63.99 -18.94
C ARG A 5 -12.74 63.76 -18.08
N ARG A 6 -13.81 63.22 -18.70
CA ARG A 6 -14.96 62.69 -17.95
C ARG A 6 -15.52 61.43 -18.63
N SER A 7 -14.88 60.28 -18.38
CA SER A 7 -15.53 58.95 -18.47
C SER A 7 -14.51 57.86 -18.14
N ARG A 8 -14.49 57.42 -16.87
CA ARG A 8 -13.98 56.12 -16.38
C ARG A 8 -14.20 56.11 -14.85
N ARG A 9 -15.47 56.06 -14.43
CA ARG A 9 -15.88 55.93 -13.02
C ARG A 9 -16.76 54.71 -12.75
N PHE A 10 -16.77 53.72 -13.64
CA PHE A 10 -17.53 52.50 -13.41
C PHE A 10 -16.59 51.30 -13.29
N LEU A 11 -16.68 50.64 -12.14
CA LEU A 11 -15.91 49.48 -11.68
C LEU A 11 -14.42 49.77 -11.43
N LYS A 12 -14.12 50.45 -10.31
CA LYS A 12 -12.89 50.15 -9.56
C LYS A 12 -13.01 48.70 -9.09
N VAL A 13 -12.70 47.75 -9.97
CA VAL A 13 -12.39 46.39 -9.55
C VAL A 13 -11.30 46.55 -8.49
N PRO A 14 -11.45 46.03 -7.26
CA PRO A 14 -10.39 46.07 -6.27
C PRO A 14 -9.13 45.55 -6.96
N SER A 15 -8.15 46.43 -7.14
CA SER A 15 -6.97 46.12 -7.93
C SER A 15 -6.36 44.85 -7.37
N LEU A 16 -6.00 43.89 -8.24
CA LEU A 16 -5.34 42.62 -7.90
C LEU A 16 -4.06 42.78 -7.04
N ASN A 17 -3.68 44.01 -6.71
CA ASN A 17 -2.60 44.39 -5.79
C ASN A 17 -2.81 43.85 -4.36
N THR A 18 -4.05 43.72 -3.87
CA THR A 18 -4.30 43.06 -2.57
C THR A 18 -3.98 41.57 -2.62
N LEU A 19 -4.26 40.90 -3.74
CA LEU A 19 -3.83 39.52 -3.98
C LEU A 19 -2.32 39.42 -4.19
N ARG A 20 -1.63 40.50 -4.60
CA ARG A 20 -0.16 40.53 -4.75
C ARG A 20 0.61 40.84 -3.46
N LEU A 21 -0.08 40.91 -2.32
CA LEU A 21 0.49 41.30 -1.03
C LEU A 21 1.16 42.69 -1.02
N ARG A 22 0.71 43.62 -1.88
CA ARG A 22 1.30 44.97 -2.04
C ARG A 22 0.32 46.07 -1.63
N PRO A 23 0.07 46.29 -0.32
CA PRO A 23 -0.90 47.28 0.13
C PRO A 23 -0.52 48.72 -0.25
N TYR A 24 0.78 49.02 -0.35
CA TYR A 24 1.30 50.36 -0.64
C TYR A 24 1.74 50.56 -2.10
N GLY A 25 1.45 49.60 -2.99
CA GLY A 25 1.86 49.64 -4.40
C GLY A 25 3.35 49.32 -4.61
N ASP A 26 3.94 49.87 -5.66
CA ASP A 26 5.34 49.62 -6.06
C ASP A 26 6.35 50.58 -5.40
N SER A 27 5.87 51.54 -4.61
CA SER A 27 6.72 52.42 -3.81
C SER A 27 7.49 51.62 -2.75
N LEU A 28 8.80 51.85 -2.64
CA LEU A 28 9.73 51.09 -1.79
C LEU A 28 9.91 49.59 -2.13
N VAL A 29 9.30 49.07 -3.21
CA VAL A 29 9.50 47.67 -3.62
C VAL A 29 10.88 47.54 -4.28
N THR A 30 11.83 46.94 -3.57
CA THR A 30 13.09 46.51 -4.18
C THR A 30 12.94 45.13 -4.83
N PRO A 31 13.84 44.72 -5.74
CA PRO A 31 13.83 43.37 -6.30
C PRO A 31 13.86 42.28 -5.21
N ALA A 32 14.61 42.49 -4.12
CA ALA A 32 14.66 41.58 -2.99
C ALA A 32 13.30 41.48 -2.25
N VAL A 33 12.61 42.61 -2.06
CA VAL A 33 11.26 42.63 -1.47
C VAL A 33 10.27 41.93 -2.40
N ALA A 34 10.36 42.15 -3.72
CA ALA A 34 9.50 41.49 -4.69
C ALA A 34 9.66 39.96 -4.69
N VAL A 35 10.90 39.46 -4.65
CA VAL A 35 11.19 38.02 -4.57
C VAL A 35 10.68 37.44 -3.24
N TRP A 36 10.92 38.12 -2.12
CA TRP A 36 10.44 37.68 -0.80
C TRP A 36 8.91 37.63 -0.74
N LEU A 37 8.22 38.66 -1.25
CA LEU A 37 6.75 38.67 -1.36
C LEU A 37 6.24 37.58 -2.30
N GLY A 38 6.98 37.25 -3.36
CA GLY A 38 6.69 36.12 -4.23
C GLY A 38 6.71 34.79 -3.47
N PHE A 39 7.74 34.53 -2.67
CA PHE A 39 7.80 33.34 -1.82
C PHE A 39 6.68 33.31 -0.78
N ALA A 40 6.43 34.43 -0.09
CA ALA A 40 5.32 34.54 0.86
C ALA A 40 3.97 34.19 0.20
N TRP A 41 3.74 34.76 -0.99
CA TRP A 41 2.53 34.54 -1.78
C TRP A 41 2.34 33.08 -2.17
N VAL A 42 3.39 32.42 -2.67
CA VAL A 42 3.34 31.00 -3.05
C VAL A 42 3.01 30.12 -1.84
N ILE A 43 3.65 30.35 -0.70
CA ILE A 43 3.41 29.54 0.51
C ILE A 43 1.99 29.77 1.03
N ILE A 44 1.52 31.02 1.09
CA ILE A 44 0.14 31.34 1.50
C ILE A 44 -0.87 30.68 0.56
N LEU A 45 -0.63 30.76 -0.76
CA LEU A 45 -1.50 30.14 -1.76
C LEU A 45 -1.58 28.64 -1.56
N LEU A 46 -0.45 27.97 -1.38
CA LEU A 46 -0.40 26.53 -1.24
C LEU A 46 -1.10 26.09 0.04
N MET A 47 -0.84 26.77 1.16
CA MET A 47 -1.52 26.53 2.45
C MET A 47 -3.04 26.71 2.33
N ALA A 48 -3.49 27.86 1.80
CA ALA A 48 -4.91 28.15 1.63
C ALA A 48 -5.60 27.19 0.65
N SER A 49 -4.89 26.74 -0.40
CA SER A 49 -5.42 25.79 -1.38
C SER A 49 -5.61 24.40 -0.78
N ILE A 50 -4.63 23.88 -0.04
CA ILE A 50 -4.73 22.56 0.60
C ILE A 50 -5.90 22.53 1.58
N GLU A 51 -5.98 23.55 2.43
CA GLU A 51 -7.07 23.68 3.39
C GLU A 51 -8.42 23.88 2.70
N GLY A 52 -8.49 24.75 1.70
CA GLY A 52 -9.67 24.93 0.88
C GLY A 52 -10.15 23.63 0.25
N ILE A 53 -9.25 22.82 -0.31
CA ILE A 53 -9.58 21.52 -0.93
C ILE A 53 -10.22 20.59 0.11
N VAL A 54 -9.60 20.46 1.29
CA VAL A 54 -10.10 19.59 2.35
C VAL A 54 -11.49 20.02 2.81
N TRP A 55 -11.69 21.32 3.06
CA TRP A 55 -12.99 21.85 3.44
C TRP A 55 -14.03 21.78 2.32
N GLY A 56 -13.60 21.86 1.06
CA GLY A 56 -14.45 21.62 -0.10
C GLY A 56 -14.97 20.18 -0.15
N PHE A 57 -14.11 19.19 0.12
CA PHE A 57 -14.53 17.80 0.24
C PHE A 57 -15.46 17.57 1.43
N VAL A 58 -15.17 18.19 2.58
CA VAL A 58 -16.07 18.17 3.75
C VAL A 58 -17.43 18.75 3.37
N GLY A 59 -17.47 19.91 2.71
CA GLY A 59 -18.70 20.53 2.21
C GLY A 59 -19.49 19.62 1.27
N ALA A 60 -18.80 18.97 0.32
CA ALA A 60 -19.43 18.00 -0.57
C ALA A 60 -19.96 16.76 0.17
N SER A 61 -19.30 16.32 1.24
CA SER A 61 -19.71 15.15 2.03
C SER A 61 -20.94 15.38 2.91
N ILE A 62 -21.20 16.63 3.32
CA ILE A 62 -22.37 17.01 4.11
C ILE A 62 -23.66 16.88 3.28
N VAL A 63 -23.58 16.99 1.95
CA VAL A 63 -24.75 16.94 1.07
C VAL A 63 -25.32 15.50 1.02
N PRO A 64 -26.61 15.32 1.38
CA PRO A 64 -27.27 14.02 1.33
C PRO A 64 -27.22 13.39 -0.06
N GLN A 65 -27.18 12.06 -0.14
CA GLN A 65 -27.19 11.34 -1.43
C GLN A 65 -28.42 11.66 -2.28
N ALA A 66 -29.59 11.93 -1.66
CA ALA A 66 -30.80 12.35 -2.35
C ALA A 66 -30.64 13.66 -3.15
N ALA A 67 -29.65 14.50 -2.78
CA ALA A 67 -29.35 15.76 -3.43
C ALA A 67 -27.91 15.78 -3.98
N ALA A 68 -27.43 14.66 -4.54
CA ALA A 68 -26.05 14.52 -5.01
C ALA A 68 -25.58 15.63 -5.98
N TRP A 69 -26.48 16.24 -6.74
CA TRP A 69 -26.17 17.36 -7.64
C TRP A 69 -25.69 18.64 -6.92
N LEU A 70 -26.04 18.82 -5.64
CA LEU A 70 -25.58 19.93 -4.82
C LEU A 70 -24.15 19.73 -4.28
N ARG A 71 -23.60 18.52 -4.35
CA ARG A 71 -22.24 18.21 -3.87
C ARG A 71 -21.15 19.12 -4.43
N PRO A 72 -21.01 19.29 -5.77
CA PRO A 72 -19.99 20.17 -6.31
C PRO A 72 -20.22 21.64 -5.93
N VAL A 73 -21.49 22.07 -5.80
CA VAL A 73 -21.82 23.45 -5.44
C VAL A 73 -21.47 23.75 -3.98
N ALA A 74 -21.89 22.88 -3.06
CA ALA A 74 -21.56 22.99 -1.64
C ALA A 74 -20.05 22.87 -1.40
N GLY A 75 -19.39 21.95 -2.11
CA GLY A 75 -17.94 21.79 -2.05
C GLY A 75 -17.18 23.01 -2.56
N LEU A 76 -17.56 23.56 -3.71
CA LEU A 76 -16.96 24.79 -4.25
C LEU A 76 -17.18 25.97 -3.31
N PHE A 77 -18.38 26.12 -2.75
CA PHE A 77 -18.69 27.18 -1.80
C PHE A 77 -17.81 27.10 -0.54
N MET A 78 -17.71 25.92 0.07
CA MET A 78 -16.86 25.71 1.25
C MET A 78 -15.38 25.90 0.94
N PHE A 79 -14.91 25.45 -0.25
CA PHE A 79 -13.56 25.71 -0.73
C PHE A 79 -13.28 27.21 -0.78
N VAL A 80 -14.10 27.98 -1.50
CA VAL A 80 -13.90 29.43 -1.67
C VAL A 80 -13.94 30.16 -0.32
N LEU A 81 -14.87 29.78 0.55
CA LEU A 81 -15.01 30.38 1.87
C LEU A 81 -13.77 30.15 2.73
N MET A 82 -13.33 28.90 2.88
CA MET A 82 -12.18 28.57 3.73
C MET A 82 -10.87 29.04 3.13
N PHE A 83 -10.71 28.93 1.81
CA PHE A 83 -9.59 29.51 1.09
C PHE A 83 -9.49 31.01 1.37
N ALA A 84 -10.59 31.76 1.25
CA ALA A 84 -10.60 33.20 1.48
C ALA A 84 -10.27 33.57 2.93
N ILE A 85 -10.82 32.85 3.91
CA ILE A 85 -10.53 33.09 5.33
C ILE A 85 -9.04 32.89 5.60
N ILE A 86 -8.48 31.74 5.20
CA ILE A 86 -7.08 31.39 5.44
C ILE A 86 -6.16 32.34 4.68
N TRP A 87 -6.49 32.66 3.43
CA TRP A 87 -5.75 33.65 2.64
C TRP A 87 -5.69 35.01 3.34
N ILE A 88 -6.83 35.53 3.80
CA ILE A 88 -6.91 36.83 4.46
C ILE A 88 -6.11 36.83 5.76
N VAL A 89 -6.30 35.80 6.60
CA VAL A 89 -5.58 35.67 7.88
C VAL A 89 -4.07 35.59 7.62
N ASP A 90 -3.66 34.77 6.66
CA ASP A 90 -2.26 34.52 6.39
C ASP A 90 -1.55 35.71 5.76
N ALA A 91 -2.21 36.35 4.78
CA ALA A 91 -1.78 37.59 4.18
C ALA A 91 -1.68 38.72 5.23
N SER A 92 -2.66 38.82 6.14
CA SER A 92 -2.66 39.85 7.18
C SER A 92 -1.48 39.73 8.14
N LEU A 93 -1.02 38.53 8.47
CA LEU A 93 0.18 38.35 9.29
C LEU A 93 1.44 38.78 8.54
N ILE A 94 1.58 38.42 7.26
CA ILE A 94 2.75 38.80 6.47
C ILE A 94 2.80 40.32 6.37
N MET A 95 1.66 40.97 6.17
CA MET A 95 1.52 42.43 6.15
C MET A 95 1.64 43.10 7.52
N SER A 96 1.43 42.37 8.62
CA SER A 96 1.46 42.96 9.97
C SER A 96 2.85 43.55 10.28
N GLU A 97 2.87 44.82 10.66
CA GLU A 97 4.11 45.49 11.05
C GLU A 97 4.63 44.87 12.34
N ARG A 98 5.90 44.45 12.34
CA ARG A 98 6.55 43.96 13.56
C ARG A 98 6.89 45.18 14.43
N PRO A 99 6.47 45.21 15.70
CA PRO A 99 6.83 46.31 16.59
C PRO A 99 8.35 46.39 16.70
N SER A 100 8.93 47.47 16.18
CA SER A 100 10.36 47.72 16.21
C SER A 100 10.77 48.05 17.65
N ARG A 101 11.40 47.11 18.35
CA ARG A 101 11.90 47.27 19.73
C ARG A 101 12.91 48.43 19.91
N ALA A 102 13.35 49.07 18.84
CA ALA A 102 14.32 50.16 18.85
C ALA A 102 13.74 51.53 19.29
N ARG A 103 12.41 51.66 19.44
CA ARG A 103 11.77 52.96 19.76
C ARG A 103 11.88 53.41 21.22
N GLY A 104 12.41 52.57 22.12
CA GLY A 104 12.41 52.83 23.56
C GLY A 104 13.63 53.54 24.16
N ALA A 105 14.64 53.94 23.38
CA ALA A 105 15.93 54.38 23.94
C ALA A 105 16.18 55.90 23.96
N LEU A 106 15.62 56.71 23.05
CA LEU A 106 15.89 58.16 23.03
C LEU A 106 14.72 58.98 22.49
N GLY A 107 14.28 59.98 23.27
CA GLY A 107 13.88 61.30 22.77
C GLY A 107 12.42 61.51 22.33
N GLY A 108 11.51 61.74 23.28
CA GLY A 108 10.17 62.27 22.99
C GLY A 108 9.41 62.67 24.25
N ALA A 109 9.77 63.81 24.84
CA ALA A 109 9.41 64.20 26.21
C ALA A 109 7.94 64.64 26.48
N LEU A 110 6.95 64.36 25.62
CA LEU A 110 5.59 64.90 25.81
C LEU A 110 4.40 63.94 25.58
N ARG A 111 4.63 62.64 25.41
CA ARG A 111 3.53 61.67 25.31
C ARG A 111 3.94 60.38 26.00
N ASP A 112 3.22 59.97 27.03
CA ASP A 112 3.55 58.86 27.93
C ASP A 112 3.69 57.53 27.13
N PRO A 113 4.91 57.12 26.69
CA PRO A 113 5.08 56.11 25.64
C PRO A 113 4.83 54.68 26.14
N ARG A 114 4.80 54.50 27.47
CA ARG A 114 4.85 53.19 28.12
C ARG A 114 3.57 52.38 28.02
N LEU A 115 2.42 53.03 27.76
CA LEU A 115 1.12 52.35 27.65
C LEU A 115 0.78 51.95 26.20
N GLU A 116 1.06 52.80 25.21
CA GLU A 116 0.80 52.49 23.79
C GLU A 116 1.76 51.41 23.24
N GLU A 117 3.05 51.43 23.61
CA GLU A 117 4.03 50.46 23.12
C GLU A 117 3.80 49.03 23.64
N ARG A 118 3.41 48.89 24.92
CA ARG A 118 3.02 47.58 25.48
C ARG A 118 1.76 47.05 24.79
N GLY A 119 0.83 47.93 24.43
CA GLY A 119 -0.39 47.57 23.69
C GLY A 119 -0.09 47.06 22.28
N ALA A 120 0.79 47.73 21.53
CA ALA A 120 1.13 47.31 20.16
C ALA A 120 1.85 45.96 20.13
N GLY A 121 2.80 45.75 21.04
CA GLY A 121 3.48 44.46 21.21
C GLY A 121 2.51 43.33 21.56
N ALA A 122 1.64 43.56 22.55
CA ALA A 122 0.65 42.58 22.98
C ALA A 122 -0.36 42.24 21.86
N ARG A 123 -0.84 43.22 21.08
CA ARG A 123 -1.74 42.97 19.94
C ARG A 123 -1.07 42.13 18.85
N TRP A 124 0.20 42.39 18.55
CA TRP A 124 0.97 41.61 17.58
C TRP A 124 1.17 40.15 18.05
N PHE A 125 1.59 39.97 19.30
CA PHE A 125 1.74 38.63 19.89
C PHE A 125 0.40 37.89 20.00
N PHE A 126 -0.68 38.60 20.34
CA PHE A 126 -2.03 38.03 20.37
C PHE A 126 -2.47 37.58 18.97
N GLY A 127 -2.23 38.38 17.93
CA GLY A 127 -2.49 37.99 16.54
C GLY A 127 -1.70 36.74 16.12
N LEU A 128 -0.43 36.66 16.52
CA LEU A 128 0.39 35.46 16.29
C LEU A 128 -0.18 34.23 17.03
N LEU A 129 -0.58 34.39 18.30
CA LEU A 129 -1.11 33.30 19.13
C LEU A 129 -2.46 32.79 18.61
N VAL A 130 -3.37 33.69 18.24
CA VAL A 130 -4.64 33.34 17.59
C VAL A 130 -4.37 32.56 16.31
N ARG A 131 -3.34 32.93 15.53
CA ARG A 131 -2.98 32.20 14.33
C ARG A 131 -2.40 30.81 14.62
N VAL A 132 -1.51 30.68 15.60
CA VAL A 132 -1.02 29.36 16.05
C VAL A 132 -2.19 28.47 16.47
N LEU A 133 -3.17 29.03 17.17
CA LEU A 133 -4.37 28.31 17.58
C LEU A 133 -5.23 27.88 16.38
N ILE A 134 -5.49 28.79 15.43
CA ILE A 134 -6.23 28.47 14.20
C ILE A 134 -5.53 27.34 13.43
N VAL A 135 -4.21 27.42 13.26
CA VAL A 135 -3.43 26.41 12.55
C VAL A 135 -3.42 25.09 13.31
N ALA A 136 -3.32 25.09 14.64
CA ALA A 136 -3.39 23.88 15.45
C ALA A 136 -4.77 23.19 15.33
N ILE A 137 -5.86 23.98 15.38
CA ILE A 137 -7.22 23.47 15.16
C ILE A 137 -7.37 22.93 13.73
N SER A 138 -6.85 23.67 12.75
CA SER A 138 -6.87 23.25 11.34
C SER A 138 -6.11 21.94 11.15
N LEU A 139 -4.88 21.81 11.66
CA LEU A 139 -4.11 20.57 11.66
C LEU A 139 -4.87 19.40 12.29
N TYR A 140 -5.51 19.64 13.44
CA TYR A 140 -6.27 18.62 14.16
C TYR A 140 -7.49 18.13 13.37
N VAL A 141 -8.15 19.02 12.62
CA VAL A 141 -9.34 18.68 11.84
C VAL A 141 -8.96 18.19 10.44
N THR A 142 -8.19 18.98 9.70
CA THR A 142 -7.84 18.80 8.30
C THR A 142 -7.01 17.56 8.05
N ALA A 143 -6.04 17.24 8.91
CA ALA A 143 -5.16 16.10 8.66
C ALA A 143 -5.87 14.74 8.67
N PRO A 144 -6.75 14.42 9.66
CA PRO A 144 -7.57 13.22 9.57
C PRO A 144 -8.40 13.15 8.29
N PHE A 145 -8.98 14.27 7.84
CA PHE A 145 -9.78 14.31 6.60
C PHE A 145 -8.95 14.12 5.34
N LEU A 146 -7.76 14.72 5.26
CA LEU A 146 -6.84 14.51 4.15
C LEU A 146 -6.39 13.04 4.08
N ALA A 147 -6.17 12.41 5.24
CA ALA A 147 -5.88 10.98 5.31
C ALA A 147 -7.03 10.12 4.76
N LYS A 148 -8.29 10.48 5.04
CA LYS A 148 -9.46 9.78 4.45
C LYS A 148 -9.54 9.92 2.93
N LEU A 149 -9.11 11.06 2.39
CA LEU A 149 -9.14 11.33 0.95
C LEU A 149 -8.05 10.56 0.21
N ILE A 150 -6.83 10.57 0.74
CA ILE A 150 -5.71 9.85 0.12
C ILE A 150 -5.89 8.33 0.24
N ARG A 151 -6.50 7.84 1.33
CA ARG A 151 -6.82 6.41 1.53
C ARG A 151 -8.21 6.00 1.05
N SER A 152 -8.79 6.71 0.07
CA SER A 152 -10.11 6.33 -0.47
C SER A 152 -10.14 4.89 -0.98
N ASP A 153 -9.06 4.48 -1.62
CA ASP A 153 -8.94 3.20 -2.30
C ASP A 153 -8.76 2.05 -1.29
N ASP A 154 -8.03 2.30 -0.20
CA ASP A 154 -7.89 1.35 0.91
C ASP A 154 -9.24 1.13 1.62
N ILE A 155 -10.04 2.19 1.79
CA ILE A 155 -11.38 2.09 2.37
C ILE A 155 -12.31 1.29 1.45
N GLU A 156 -12.22 1.50 0.14
CA GLU A 156 -13.01 0.78 -0.85
C GLU A 156 -12.63 -0.70 -0.88
N SER A 157 -11.34 -1.03 -0.88
CA SER A 157 -10.88 -2.42 -0.83
C SER A 157 -11.26 -3.11 0.49
N TYR A 158 -11.14 -2.43 1.63
CA TYR A 158 -11.61 -2.96 2.92
C TYR A 158 -13.12 -3.19 2.91
N HIS A 159 -13.89 -2.27 2.33
CA HIS A 159 -15.33 -2.44 2.19
C HIS A 159 -15.69 -3.61 1.29
N GLN A 160 -14.98 -3.79 0.17
CA GLN A 160 -15.17 -4.91 -0.72
C GLN A 160 -14.91 -6.24 0.00
N ARG A 161 -13.83 -6.34 0.79
CA ARG A 161 -13.56 -7.53 1.63
C ARG A 161 -14.69 -7.79 2.62
N LEU A 162 -15.26 -6.75 3.24
CA LEU A 162 -16.41 -6.91 4.14
C LEU A 162 -17.67 -7.41 3.41
N VAL A 163 -17.91 -6.93 2.19
CA VAL A 163 -19.03 -7.38 1.36
C VAL A 163 -18.82 -8.84 0.93
N GLU A 164 -17.61 -9.21 0.50
CA GLU A 164 -17.25 -10.59 0.17
C GLU A 164 -17.40 -11.52 1.38
N GLN A 165 -16.94 -11.10 2.56
CA GLN A 165 -17.13 -11.85 3.81
C GLN A 165 -18.61 -12.00 4.17
N TYR A 166 -19.43 -10.96 3.97
CA TYR A 166 -20.86 -11.02 4.19
C TYR A 166 -21.53 -12.07 3.28
N TYR A 167 -21.19 -12.07 1.99
CA TYR A 167 -21.71 -13.05 1.04
C TYR A 167 -21.22 -14.47 1.36
N ALA A 168 -19.92 -14.64 1.66
CA ALA A 168 -19.37 -15.93 2.05
C ALA A 168 -20.03 -16.51 3.32
N GLN A 169 -20.27 -15.67 4.34
CA GLN A 169 -20.98 -16.08 5.55
C GLN A 169 -22.43 -16.46 5.27
N ARG A 170 -23.11 -15.69 4.42
CA ARG A 170 -24.48 -15.96 4.01
C ARG A 170 -24.60 -17.25 3.20
N ASP A 171 -23.67 -17.50 2.29
CA ASP A 171 -23.60 -18.74 1.51
C ASP A 171 -23.28 -19.93 2.39
N ALA A 172 -22.35 -19.79 3.35
CA ALA A 172 -22.08 -20.84 4.32
C ALA A 172 -23.32 -21.15 5.18
N ALA A 173 -24.05 -20.13 5.63
CA ALA A 173 -25.31 -20.30 6.36
C ALA A 173 -26.40 -20.94 5.50
N PHE A 174 -26.49 -20.59 4.21
CA PHE A 174 -27.37 -21.23 3.24
C PHE A 174 -27.08 -22.73 3.13
N GLN A 175 -25.82 -23.07 2.85
CA GLN A 175 -25.40 -24.46 2.66
C GLN A 175 -25.60 -25.28 3.93
N ALA A 176 -25.33 -24.71 5.11
CA ALA A 176 -25.60 -25.36 6.38
C ALA A 176 -27.09 -25.68 6.57
N GLN A 177 -27.99 -24.75 6.26
CA GLN A 177 -29.43 -24.98 6.35
C GLN A 177 -29.93 -26.02 5.34
N VAL A 178 -29.40 -25.98 4.11
CA VAL A 178 -29.69 -27.00 3.09
C VAL A 178 -29.19 -28.37 3.55
N ALA A 179 -27.97 -28.45 4.08
CA ALA A 179 -27.38 -29.71 4.54
C ALA A 179 -28.17 -30.36 5.69
N VAL A 180 -28.61 -29.57 6.67
CA VAL A 180 -29.43 -30.09 7.79
C VAL A 180 -30.74 -30.69 7.26
N ARG A 181 -31.46 -29.99 6.36
CA ARG A 181 -32.70 -30.51 5.78
C ARG A 181 -32.47 -31.66 4.79
N ALA A 182 -31.35 -31.63 4.07
CA ALA A 182 -30.93 -32.70 3.16
C ALA A 182 -30.70 -34.00 3.93
N GLN A 183 -30.10 -33.94 5.11
CA GLN A 183 -29.85 -35.10 5.96
C GLN A 183 -31.15 -35.78 6.41
N GLU A 184 -32.21 -35.01 6.69
CA GLU A 184 -33.53 -35.56 7.00
C GLU A 184 -34.12 -36.33 5.81
N VAL A 185 -33.98 -35.78 4.60
CA VAL A 185 -34.40 -36.44 3.35
C VAL A 185 -33.57 -37.69 3.12
N GLU A 186 -32.25 -37.60 3.20
CA GLU A 186 -31.35 -38.72 2.98
C GLU A 186 -31.60 -39.85 3.98
N THR A 187 -31.83 -39.55 5.25
CA THR A 187 -32.19 -40.56 6.26
C THR A 187 -33.52 -41.25 5.92
N ARG A 188 -34.53 -40.47 5.52
CA ARG A 188 -35.85 -41.00 5.17
C ARG A 188 -35.83 -41.88 3.91
N TYR A 189 -35.18 -41.41 2.85
CA TYR A 189 -35.12 -42.13 1.57
C TYR A 189 -34.08 -43.25 1.60
N GLY A 190 -32.97 -43.10 2.34
CA GLY A 190 -31.98 -44.15 2.55
C GLY A 190 -32.59 -45.40 3.19
N GLY A 191 -33.51 -45.24 4.14
CA GLY A 191 -34.27 -46.35 4.72
C GLY A 191 -35.21 -47.07 3.74
N LEU A 192 -35.58 -46.45 2.62
CA LEU A 192 -36.40 -47.05 1.56
C LEU A 192 -35.54 -47.66 0.44
N ILE A 193 -34.44 -46.99 0.07
CA ILE A 193 -33.55 -47.38 -1.02
C ILE A 193 -32.74 -48.63 -0.63
N GLY A 194 -32.17 -48.67 0.58
CA GLY A 194 -31.32 -49.78 1.02
C GLY A 194 -31.97 -51.17 0.89
N PRO A 195 -33.18 -51.39 1.42
CA PRO A 195 -33.87 -52.68 1.29
C PRO A 195 -34.17 -53.08 -0.17
N LEU A 196 -34.48 -52.11 -1.04
CA LEU A 196 -34.73 -52.36 -2.46
C LEU A 196 -33.45 -52.74 -3.21
N GLU A 197 -32.33 -52.08 -2.91
CA GLU A 197 -31.03 -52.45 -3.47
C GLU A 197 -30.63 -53.88 -3.05
N GLU A 198 -30.81 -54.23 -1.78
CA GLU A 198 -30.56 -55.59 -1.30
C GLU A 198 -31.47 -56.63 -1.96
N GLU A 199 -32.75 -56.30 -2.19
CA GLU A 199 -33.71 -57.18 -2.88
C GLU A 199 -33.34 -57.36 -4.36
N ILE A 200 -32.95 -56.28 -5.05
CA ILE A 200 -32.44 -56.30 -6.43
C ILE A 200 -31.19 -57.18 -6.53
N ASP A 201 -30.22 -57.00 -5.63
CA ASP A 201 -28.99 -57.80 -5.61
C ASP A 201 -29.27 -59.28 -5.33
N ARG A 202 -30.26 -59.58 -4.47
CA ARG A 202 -30.69 -60.95 -4.19
C ARG A 202 -31.38 -61.57 -5.41
N LEU A 203 -32.27 -60.83 -6.08
CA LEU A 203 -32.94 -61.28 -7.30
C LEU A 203 -31.94 -61.51 -8.44
N SER A 204 -30.98 -60.60 -8.63
CA SER A 204 -29.93 -60.74 -9.65
C SER A 204 -29.11 -62.01 -9.42
N ARG A 205 -28.64 -62.25 -8.18
CA ARG A 205 -27.90 -63.47 -7.84
C ARG A 205 -28.73 -64.74 -8.04
N SER A 206 -30.01 -64.71 -7.66
CA SER A 206 -30.93 -65.84 -7.86
C SER A 206 -31.12 -66.14 -9.35
N LEU A 207 -31.21 -65.10 -10.17
CA LEU A 207 -31.42 -65.19 -11.61
C LEU A 207 -30.18 -65.70 -12.35
N ASP A 208 -28.99 -65.28 -11.91
CA ASP A 208 -27.73 -65.84 -12.41
C ASP A 208 -27.59 -67.32 -12.05
N ALA A 209 -28.01 -67.73 -10.84
CA ALA A 209 -28.01 -69.14 -10.44
C ALA A 209 -28.99 -69.99 -11.28
N GLU A 210 -30.20 -69.49 -11.59
CA GLU A 210 -31.14 -70.22 -12.46
C GLU A 210 -30.69 -70.28 -13.92
N ARG A 211 -30.05 -69.22 -14.44
CA ARG A 211 -29.40 -69.24 -15.76
C ARG A 211 -28.30 -70.30 -15.82
N GLN A 212 -27.45 -70.35 -14.79
CA GLN A 212 -26.42 -71.37 -14.68
C GLN A 212 -27.02 -72.78 -14.59
N ARG A 213 -28.13 -72.96 -13.88
CA ARG A 213 -28.87 -74.24 -13.80
C ARG A 213 -29.43 -74.66 -15.16
N ARG A 214 -30.00 -73.74 -15.94
CA ARG A 214 -30.44 -74.01 -17.31
C ARG A 214 -29.29 -74.52 -18.17
N ASP A 215 -28.14 -73.86 -18.09
CA ASP A 215 -26.95 -74.20 -18.87
C ASP A 215 -26.36 -75.55 -18.42
N GLN A 216 -26.41 -75.88 -17.12
CA GLN A 216 -26.05 -77.20 -16.59
C GLN A 216 -26.96 -78.31 -17.11
N ILE A 217 -28.29 -78.10 -17.12
CA ILE A 217 -29.24 -79.07 -17.70
C ILE A 217 -28.93 -79.27 -19.20
N ALA A 218 -28.67 -78.20 -19.94
CA ALA A 218 -28.28 -78.33 -21.34
C ALA A 218 -26.97 -79.13 -21.52
N ALA A 219 -25.96 -78.87 -20.67
CA ALA A 219 -24.67 -79.57 -20.70
C ALA A 219 -24.78 -81.06 -20.31
N GLU A 220 -25.59 -81.41 -19.31
CA GLU A 220 -25.80 -82.79 -18.83
C GLU A 220 -26.33 -83.71 -19.94
N TYR A 221 -27.28 -83.21 -20.75
CA TYR A 221 -27.92 -84.01 -21.80
C TYR A 221 -27.24 -83.90 -23.17
N THR A 222 -26.33 -82.94 -23.35
CA THR A 222 -25.52 -82.79 -24.57
C THR A 222 -24.79 -84.09 -24.98
N PRO A 223 -24.07 -84.80 -24.10
CA PRO A 223 -23.40 -86.05 -24.48
C PRO A 223 -24.40 -87.15 -24.88
N GLU A 224 -25.51 -87.32 -24.16
CA GLU A 224 -26.55 -88.32 -24.48
C GLU A 224 -27.15 -88.07 -25.87
N ILE A 225 -27.53 -86.82 -26.17
CA ILE A 225 -28.04 -86.45 -27.50
C ILE A 225 -26.97 -86.68 -28.57
N THR A 226 -25.71 -86.35 -28.29
CA THR A 226 -24.62 -86.51 -29.26
C THR A 226 -24.39 -87.98 -29.60
N VAL A 227 -24.44 -88.86 -28.61
CA VAL A 227 -24.37 -90.32 -28.82
C VAL A 227 -25.56 -90.79 -29.66
N LEU A 228 -26.79 -90.42 -29.30
CA LEU A 228 -28.00 -90.80 -30.05
C LEU A 228 -27.97 -90.29 -31.49
N ARG A 229 -27.48 -89.06 -31.74
CA ARG A 229 -27.29 -88.51 -33.09
C ARG A 229 -26.23 -89.28 -33.88
N THR A 230 -25.12 -89.62 -33.24
CA THR A 230 -24.02 -90.37 -33.86
C THR A 230 -24.47 -91.79 -34.22
N GLU A 231 -25.18 -92.46 -33.31
CA GLU A 231 -25.75 -93.79 -33.55
C GLU A 231 -26.84 -93.76 -34.63
N LEU A 232 -27.67 -92.73 -34.65
CA LEU A 232 -28.68 -92.55 -35.69
C LEU A 232 -28.03 -92.36 -37.07
N ALA A 233 -27.02 -91.49 -37.16
CA ALA A 233 -26.26 -91.28 -38.39
C ALA A 233 -25.57 -92.57 -38.87
N ALA A 234 -24.97 -93.33 -37.95
CA ALA A 234 -24.36 -94.62 -38.27
C ALA A 234 -25.40 -95.67 -38.73
N ALA A 235 -26.58 -95.70 -38.11
CA ALA A 235 -27.67 -96.59 -38.52
C ALA A 235 -28.24 -96.21 -39.89
N GLN A 236 -28.39 -94.91 -40.17
CA GLN A 236 -28.83 -94.39 -41.47
C GLN A 236 -27.80 -94.64 -42.58
N ALA A 237 -26.50 -94.48 -42.29
CA ALA A 237 -25.43 -94.81 -43.22
C ALA A 237 -25.47 -96.29 -43.61
N ARG A 238 -25.56 -97.19 -42.62
CA ARG A 238 -25.68 -98.64 -42.85
C ARG A 238 -26.95 -99.01 -43.61
N LEU A 239 -28.08 -98.39 -43.28
CA LEU A 239 -29.33 -98.54 -44.03
C LEU A 239 -29.14 -98.13 -45.49
N GLY A 240 -28.48 -97.00 -45.74
CA GLY A 240 -28.14 -96.54 -47.08
C GLY A 240 -27.24 -97.52 -47.83
N ASP A 241 -26.21 -98.06 -47.18
CA ASP A 241 -25.30 -99.05 -47.78
C ASP A 241 -26.01 -100.35 -48.15
N GLU A 242 -26.95 -100.82 -47.33
CA GLU A 242 -27.79 -102.01 -47.63
C GLU A 242 -28.76 -101.75 -48.79
N ILE A 243 -29.38 -100.56 -48.84
CA ILE A 243 -30.32 -100.21 -49.93
C ILE A 243 -29.60 -100.12 -51.27
N HIS A 244 -28.38 -99.56 -51.29
CA HIS A 244 -27.59 -99.33 -52.52
C HIS A 244 -26.57 -100.45 -52.81
N GLY A 245 -26.61 -101.58 -52.10
CA GLY A 245 -25.75 -102.74 -52.40
C GLY A 245 -24.24 -102.50 -52.29
N ARG A 246 -23.78 -101.57 -51.44
CA ARG A 246 -22.34 -101.27 -51.29
C ARG A 246 -21.63 -102.38 -50.48
N GLY A 247 -20.49 -102.87 -50.99
CA GLY A 247 -19.66 -103.89 -50.33
C GLY A 247 -20.04 -105.35 -50.67
N ASP A 248 -20.13 -105.67 -51.97
CA ASP A 248 -20.43 -107.01 -52.52
C ASP A 248 -21.82 -107.59 -52.17
N ARG A 249 -22.82 -106.74 -51.94
CA ARG A 249 -24.20 -107.13 -51.58
C ARG A 249 -25.19 -106.76 -52.70
N PRO A 250 -26.24 -107.56 -52.96
CA PRO A 250 -27.26 -107.23 -53.95
C PRO A 250 -28.09 -106.01 -53.51
N GLU A 251 -28.31 -105.07 -54.43
CA GLU A 251 -29.17 -103.90 -54.22
C GLU A 251 -30.62 -104.34 -53.89
N GLY A 252 -31.22 -103.72 -52.87
CA GLY A 252 -32.63 -103.95 -52.53
C GLY A 252 -32.96 -103.86 -51.04
N PHE A 253 -34.25 -103.76 -50.74
CA PHE A 253 -34.75 -103.62 -49.37
C PHE A 253 -34.87 -104.98 -48.65
N GLY A 254 -33.71 -105.61 -48.43
CA GLY A 254 -33.57 -106.91 -47.80
C GLY A 254 -33.86 -106.93 -46.29
N PRO A 255 -33.83 -108.10 -45.64
CA PRO A 255 -34.09 -108.24 -44.21
C PRO A 255 -33.10 -107.46 -43.32
N GLU A 256 -31.84 -107.27 -43.73
CA GLU A 256 -30.87 -106.44 -43.00
C GLU A 256 -31.20 -104.94 -43.10
N ALA A 257 -31.60 -104.43 -44.27
CA ALA A 257 -32.09 -103.07 -44.42
C ALA A 257 -33.31 -102.81 -43.50
N ARG A 258 -34.24 -103.77 -43.38
CA ARG A 258 -35.39 -103.67 -42.45
C ARG A 258 -34.95 -103.59 -40.99
N LYS A 259 -33.89 -104.30 -40.58
CA LYS A 259 -33.34 -104.22 -39.21
C LYS A 259 -32.73 -102.85 -38.94
N TRP A 260 -31.95 -102.30 -39.88
CA TRP A 260 -31.36 -100.97 -39.74
C TRP A 260 -32.40 -99.85 -39.78
N ASP A 261 -33.45 -99.97 -40.60
CA ASP A 261 -34.60 -99.05 -40.59
C ASP A 261 -35.36 -99.10 -39.26
N ALA A 262 -35.65 -100.30 -38.74
CA ALA A 262 -36.26 -100.46 -37.42
C ALA A 262 -35.39 -99.85 -36.31
N ARG A 263 -34.07 -100.07 -36.36
CA ARG A 263 -33.13 -99.47 -35.39
C ARG A 263 -33.07 -97.95 -35.50
N ALA A 264 -33.04 -97.40 -36.73
CA ALA A 264 -33.08 -95.97 -36.95
C ALA A 264 -34.37 -95.34 -36.40
N LYS A 265 -35.53 -95.99 -36.61
CA LYS A 265 -36.82 -95.55 -36.04
C LYS A 265 -36.82 -95.55 -34.51
N VAL A 266 -36.23 -96.57 -33.88
CA VAL A 266 -36.06 -96.62 -32.42
C VAL A 266 -35.16 -95.48 -31.94
N LEU A 267 -34.04 -95.20 -32.62
CA LEU A 267 -33.13 -94.11 -32.28
C LEU A 267 -33.77 -92.73 -32.47
N VAL A 268 -34.57 -92.54 -33.52
CA VAL A 268 -35.35 -91.30 -33.73
C VAL A 268 -36.35 -91.11 -32.59
N ALA A 269 -37.09 -92.15 -32.20
CA ALA A 269 -38.05 -92.07 -31.10
C ALA A 269 -37.35 -91.80 -29.76
N ALA A 270 -36.19 -92.42 -29.50
CA ALA A 270 -35.38 -92.17 -28.32
C ALA A 270 -34.85 -90.73 -28.27
N LEU A 271 -34.34 -90.22 -29.40
CA LEU A 271 -33.88 -88.83 -29.52
C LEU A 271 -35.03 -87.85 -29.32
N ALA A 272 -36.19 -88.08 -29.93
CA ALA A 272 -37.36 -87.24 -29.74
C ALA A 272 -37.85 -87.24 -28.28
N SER A 273 -37.88 -88.41 -27.64
CA SER A 273 -38.24 -88.54 -26.22
C SER A 273 -37.27 -87.77 -25.33
N LYS A 274 -35.96 -87.88 -25.58
CA LYS A 274 -34.93 -87.16 -24.82
C LYS A 274 -34.97 -85.66 -25.05
N GLN A 275 -35.19 -85.23 -26.29
CA GLN A 275 -35.37 -83.82 -26.61
C GLN A 275 -36.58 -83.24 -25.87
N THR A 276 -37.71 -83.95 -25.87
CA THR A 276 -38.93 -83.53 -25.15
C THR A 276 -38.70 -83.48 -23.64
N GLU A 277 -37.93 -84.41 -23.07
CA GLU A 277 -37.57 -84.41 -21.64
C GLU A 277 -36.76 -83.16 -21.27
N ILE A 278 -35.78 -82.79 -22.09
CA ILE A 278 -34.93 -81.61 -21.90
C ILE A 278 -35.75 -80.34 -22.08
N ASP A 279 -36.52 -80.25 -23.15
CA ASP A 279 -37.34 -79.08 -23.45
C ASP A 279 -38.32 -78.81 -22.30
N ARG A 280 -38.89 -79.86 -21.70
CA ARG A 280 -39.73 -79.73 -20.50
C ARG A 280 -38.95 -79.17 -19.31
N ARG A 281 -37.77 -79.72 -18.99
CA ARG A 281 -36.94 -79.24 -17.87
C ARG A 281 -36.43 -77.81 -18.09
N ILE A 282 -36.01 -77.49 -19.32
CA ILE A 282 -35.58 -76.14 -19.69
C ILE A 282 -36.76 -75.17 -19.62
N ALA A 283 -37.97 -75.56 -20.04
CA ALA A 283 -39.15 -74.71 -19.96
C ALA A 283 -39.52 -74.34 -18.51
N GLU A 284 -39.43 -75.29 -17.56
CA GLU A 284 -39.66 -75.02 -16.13
C GLU A 284 -38.65 -73.98 -15.57
N VAL A 285 -37.37 -74.10 -15.91
CA VAL A 285 -36.34 -73.13 -15.50
C VAL A 285 -36.51 -71.80 -16.24
N ALA A 286 -36.85 -71.82 -17.53
CA ALA A 286 -37.08 -70.61 -18.33
C ALA A 286 -38.25 -69.79 -17.80
N GLN A 287 -39.33 -70.44 -17.34
CA GLN A 287 -40.44 -69.76 -16.68
C GLN A 287 -39.99 -69.10 -15.38
N THR A 288 -39.20 -69.80 -14.56
CA THR A 288 -38.64 -69.24 -13.32
C THR A 288 -37.74 -68.03 -13.58
N ILE A 289 -36.91 -68.08 -14.63
CA ILE A 289 -36.08 -66.95 -15.07
C ILE A 289 -36.97 -65.77 -15.51
N ALA A 290 -38.02 -66.02 -16.30
CA ALA A 290 -38.92 -64.96 -16.75
C ALA A 290 -39.64 -64.26 -15.58
N ASP A 291 -40.15 -65.02 -14.61
CA ASP A 291 -40.79 -64.49 -13.41
C ASP A 291 -39.81 -63.66 -12.56
N GLN A 292 -38.54 -64.09 -12.45
CA GLN A 292 -37.50 -63.35 -11.75
C GLN A 292 -37.08 -62.08 -12.50
N GLU A 293 -37.00 -62.12 -13.83
CA GLU A 293 -36.71 -60.94 -14.66
C GLU A 293 -37.80 -59.88 -14.52
N GLU A 294 -39.08 -60.27 -14.52
CA GLU A 294 -40.19 -59.36 -14.33
C GLU A 294 -40.14 -58.69 -12.95
N ARG A 295 -39.92 -59.48 -11.88
CA ARG A 295 -39.76 -58.95 -10.52
C ARG A 295 -38.57 -58.01 -10.42
N LEU A 296 -37.43 -58.35 -11.03
CA LEU A 296 -36.24 -57.51 -11.03
C LEU A 296 -36.49 -56.17 -11.73
N ARG A 297 -37.17 -56.17 -12.89
CA ARG A 297 -37.57 -54.94 -13.58
C ARG A 297 -38.49 -54.08 -12.71
N ALA A 298 -39.53 -54.68 -12.14
CA ALA A 298 -40.47 -53.97 -11.27
C ALA A 298 -39.77 -53.29 -10.07
N ARG A 299 -38.85 -54.00 -9.39
CA ARG A 299 -38.06 -53.43 -8.28
C ARG A 299 -37.08 -52.36 -8.74
N THR A 300 -36.46 -52.52 -9.90
CA THR A 300 -35.55 -51.53 -10.47
C THR A 300 -36.28 -50.23 -10.82
N ASP A 301 -37.49 -50.34 -11.37
CA ASP A 301 -38.33 -49.18 -11.68
C ASP A 301 -38.82 -48.47 -10.42
N GLU A 302 -39.20 -49.23 -9.38
CA GLU A 302 -39.55 -48.70 -8.06
C GLU A 302 -38.37 -47.92 -7.45
N LEU A 303 -37.16 -48.48 -7.46
CA LEU A 303 -35.94 -47.81 -7.00
C LEU A 303 -35.67 -46.51 -7.77
N ARG A 304 -35.85 -46.53 -9.09
CA ARG A 304 -35.69 -45.34 -9.95
C ARG A 304 -36.69 -44.25 -9.59
N GLN A 305 -37.96 -44.60 -9.37
CA GLN A 305 -39.00 -43.64 -8.95
C GLN A 305 -38.68 -43.01 -7.60
N ILE A 306 -38.22 -43.80 -6.62
CA ILE A 306 -37.86 -43.29 -5.30
C ILE A 306 -36.68 -42.32 -5.38
N ARG A 307 -35.65 -42.62 -6.19
CA ARG A 307 -34.52 -41.71 -6.42
C ARG A 307 -34.94 -40.39 -7.09
N LEU A 308 -35.87 -40.44 -8.05
CA LEU A 308 -36.43 -39.23 -8.66
C LEU A 308 -37.17 -38.37 -7.61
N LEU A 309 -38.02 -38.99 -6.79
CA LEU A 309 -38.73 -38.29 -5.70
C LEU A 309 -37.76 -37.68 -4.67
N GLN A 310 -36.68 -38.39 -4.34
CA GLN A 310 -35.62 -37.88 -3.46
C GLN A 310 -35.00 -36.61 -4.05
N GLN A 311 -34.67 -36.63 -5.35
CA GLN A 311 -34.06 -35.49 -6.04
C GLN A 311 -35.02 -34.30 -6.13
N GLU A 312 -36.28 -34.52 -6.51
CA GLU A 312 -37.31 -33.47 -6.52
C GLU A 312 -37.51 -32.84 -5.13
N ARG A 313 -37.45 -33.66 -4.07
CA ARG A 313 -37.56 -33.16 -2.71
C ARG A 313 -36.35 -32.32 -2.31
N MET A 314 -35.15 -32.73 -2.70
CA MET A 314 -33.91 -31.98 -2.49
C MET A 314 -33.94 -30.62 -3.18
N ASP A 315 -34.39 -30.58 -4.44
CA ASP A 315 -34.50 -29.34 -5.21
C ASP A 315 -35.56 -28.41 -4.61
N ARG A 316 -36.70 -28.96 -4.15
CA ARG A 316 -37.72 -28.17 -3.44
C ARG A 316 -37.18 -27.58 -2.14
N ILE A 317 -36.41 -28.35 -1.36
CA ILE A 317 -35.78 -27.83 -0.13
C ILE A 317 -34.81 -26.69 -0.44
N ARG A 318 -33.97 -26.82 -1.47
CA ARG A 318 -33.08 -25.74 -1.90
C ARG A 318 -33.87 -24.48 -2.27
N ALA A 319 -34.96 -24.63 -3.02
CA ALA A 319 -35.83 -23.51 -3.38
C ALA A 319 -36.52 -22.87 -2.16
N GLU A 320 -37.02 -23.68 -1.22
CA GLU A 320 -37.66 -23.20 0.02
C GLU A 320 -36.66 -22.44 0.91
N VAL A 321 -35.45 -22.96 1.09
CA VAL A 321 -34.40 -22.30 1.89
C VAL A 321 -33.95 -21.01 1.20
N ALA A 322 -33.84 -20.99 -0.13
CA ALA A 322 -33.50 -19.79 -0.88
C ALA A 322 -34.59 -18.71 -0.75
N ALA A 323 -35.87 -19.09 -0.85
CA ALA A 323 -36.99 -18.18 -0.69
C ALA A 323 -37.14 -17.65 0.75
N ALA A 324 -36.74 -18.43 1.76
CA ALA A 324 -36.77 -18.03 3.16
C ALA A 324 -35.61 -17.09 3.56
N GLN A 325 -34.59 -16.92 2.70
CA GLN A 325 -33.50 -16.03 3.03
C GLN A 325 -33.96 -14.55 3.01
N PRO A 326 -33.56 -13.75 4.01
CA PRO A 326 -33.85 -12.31 4.02
C PRO A 326 -33.23 -11.63 2.81
N GLN A 327 -33.85 -10.57 2.28
CA GLN A 327 -33.34 -9.86 1.10
C GLN A 327 -31.87 -9.44 1.29
N GLU A 328 -31.07 -9.55 0.22
CA GLU A 328 -29.68 -9.13 0.23
C GLU A 328 -29.58 -7.62 0.49
N LEU A 329 -29.11 -7.28 1.69
CA LEU A 329 -28.82 -5.92 2.09
C LEU A 329 -27.34 -5.87 2.41
N PRO A 330 -26.47 -5.76 1.38
CA PRO A 330 -25.05 -5.64 1.63
C PRO A 330 -24.79 -4.43 2.53
N PRO A 331 -23.77 -4.51 3.40
CA PRO A 331 -23.42 -3.38 4.25
C PRO A 331 -23.18 -2.17 3.37
N ARG A 332 -23.88 -1.06 3.63
CA ARG A 332 -23.70 0.16 2.85
C ARG A 332 -22.49 0.92 3.35
N LEU A 333 -21.72 1.47 2.41
CA LEU A 333 -20.55 2.30 2.64
C LEU A 333 -20.95 3.71 3.13
N THR A 334 -21.61 3.77 4.29
CA THR A 334 -22.01 5.01 4.97
C THR A 334 -20.79 5.74 5.54
N PHE A 335 -20.92 7.01 5.91
CA PHE A 335 -19.81 7.76 6.52
C PHE A 335 -19.33 7.11 7.83
N ALA A 336 -20.24 6.59 8.65
CA ALA A 336 -19.89 5.83 9.84
C ALA A 336 -19.16 4.52 9.50
N ALA A 337 -19.53 3.85 8.41
CA ALA A 337 -18.80 2.69 7.91
C ALA A 337 -17.39 3.06 7.43
N ARG A 338 -17.22 4.22 6.75
CA ARG A 338 -15.89 4.73 6.36
C ARG A 338 -15.01 5.05 7.55
N SER A 339 -15.57 5.69 8.59
CA SER A 339 -14.79 5.99 9.81
C SER A 339 -14.40 4.72 10.54
N LYS A 340 -15.30 3.74 10.62
CA LYS A 340 -15.02 2.43 11.23
C LYS A 340 -14.00 1.63 10.43
N ALA A 341 -14.06 1.66 9.09
CA ALA A 341 -13.08 1.05 8.21
C ALA A 341 -11.69 1.66 8.41
N LEU A 342 -11.58 2.98 8.46
CA LEU A 342 -10.32 3.66 8.77
C LEU A 342 -9.78 3.32 10.15
N GLN A 343 -10.65 3.25 11.15
CA GLN A 343 -10.24 2.86 12.49
C GLN A 343 -9.76 1.41 12.52
N ALA A 344 -10.43 0.49 11.82
CA ALA A 344 -10.00 -0.89 11.69
C ALA A 344 -8.66 -1.02 10.91
N LEU A 345 -8.43 -0.17 9.89
CA LEU A 345 -7.15 -0.11 9.19
C LEU A 345 -6.02 0.40 10.11
N ARG A 346 -6.30 1.42 10.94
CA ARG A 346 -5.34 1.92 11.95
C ARG A 346 -5.02 0.89 13.04
N GLU A 347 -6.03 0.12 13.44
CA GLU A 347 -5.90 -0.95 14.43
C GLU A 347 -5.33 -2.24 13.82
N SER A 348 -5.16 -2.30 12.49
CA SER A 348 -4.59 -3.46 11.83
C SER A 348 -3.12 -3.65 12.22
N PRO A 349 -2.65 -4.89 12.38
CA PRO A 349 -1.26 -5.17 12.76
C PRO A 349 -0.26 -4.61 11.74
N ASP A 350 -0.68 -4.46 10.47
CA ASP A 350 0.12 -3.88 9.40
C ASP A 350 0.45 -2.40 9.65
N GLU A 351 -0.45 -1.64 10.30
CA GLU A 351 -0.24 -0.23 10.65
C GLU A 351 0.23 0.00 12.09
N ALA A 352 -0.01 -0.96 13.01
CA ALA A 352 0.30 -0.82 14.43
C ALA A 352 1.81 -0.63 14.74
N GLY A 353 2.70 -0.94 13.79
CA GLY A 353 4.15 -0.73 13.90
C GLY A 353 4.71 0.42 13.06
N VAL A 354 3.88 1.06 12.23
CA VAL A 354 4.34 2.09 11.30
C VAL A 354 4.49 3.43 12.05
N PRO A 355 5.68 4.07 12.03
CA PRO A 355 5.87 5.37 12.64
C PRO A 355 4.81 6.37 12.16
N HIS A 356 4.28 7.21 13.06
CA HIS A 356 3.19 8.16 12.71
C HIS A 356 3.47 8.96 11.42
N PHE A 357 4.72 9.33 11.16
CA PHE A 357 5.14 10.07 9.96
C PHE A 357 5.00 9.31 8.64
N GLU A 358 5.05 7.98 8.66
CA GLU A 358 4.82 7.12 7.50
C GLU A 358 3.33 6.91 7.25
N THR A 359 2.48 7.17 8.26
CA THR A 359 1.04 7.24 8.03
C THR A 359 0.70 8.47 7.21
N VAL A 360 -0.32 8.35 6.35
CA VAL A 360 -0.81 9.45 5.52
C VAL A 360 -1.26 10.65 6.37
N GLU A 361 -1.78 10.41 7.57
CA GLU A 361 -2.16 11.45 8.51
C GLU A 361 -0.93 12.19 9.06
N GLY A 362 0.10 11.48 9.50
CA GLY A 362 1.33 12.11 9.96
C GLY A 362 2.06 12.84 8.84
N PHE A 363 2.04 12.33 7.60
CA PHE A 363 2.54 13.06 6.43
C PHE A 363 1.77 14.36 6.19
N ALA A 364 0.43 14.32 6.23
CA ALA A 364 -0.42 15.51 6.10
C ALA A 364 -0.14 16.54 7.20
N GLN A 365 -0.02 16.09 8.46
CA GLN A 365 0.34 16.94 9.60
C GLN A 365 1.73 17.54 9.43
N ALA A 366 2.70 16.75 8.99
CA ALA A 366 4.06 17.20 8.75
C ALA A 366 4.12 18.23 7.62
N ALA A 367 3.46 17.98 6.49
CA ALA A 367 3.42 18.90 5.35
C ALA A 367 2.79 20.25 5.73
N LEU A 368 1.62 20.25 6.38
CA LEU A 368 0.97 21.47 6.87
C LEU A 368 1.80 22.16 7.95
N GLY A 369 2.40 21.40 8.86
CA GLY A 369 3.31 21.90 9.88
C GLY A 369 4.53 22.60 9.27
N ILE A 370 5.18 21.98 8.27
CA ILE A 370 6.32 22.55 7.55
C ILE A 370 5.93 23.84 6.84
N LEU A 371 4.79 23.90 6.16
CA LEU A 371 4.30 25.12 5.51
C LEU A 371 4.06 26.24 6.52
N PHE A 372 3.45 25.92 7.66
CA PHE A 372 3.25 26.87 8.74
C PHE A 372 4.58 27.37 9.31
N PHE A 373 5.52 26.47 9.61
CA PHE A 373 6.85 26.84 10.09
C PHE A 373 7.64 27.63 9.04
N ALA A 374 7.44 27.36 7.75
CA ALA A 374 8.04 28.14 6.67
C ALA A 374 7.49 29.57 6.66
N LEU A 375 6.18 29.79 6.84
CA LEU A 375 5.61 31.13 6.98
C LEU A 375 6.11 31.84 8.24
N LEU A 376 6.19 31.11 9.36
CA LEU A 376 6.71 31.66 10.61
C LEU A 376 8.18 32.05 10.47
N ALA A 377 9.01 31.19 9.87
CA ALA A 377 10.42 31.45 9.59
C ALA A 377 10.57 32.64 8.64
N LEU A 378 9.78 32.70 7.57
CA LEU A 378 9.80 33.80 6.61
C LEU A 378 9.51 35.14 7.32
N LYS A 379 8.54 35.17 8.24
CA LYS A 379 8.22 36.35 9.05
C LYS A 379 9.27 36.66 10.13
N LEU A 380 9.88 35.64 10.74
CA LEU A 380 10.94 35.82 11.75
C LEU A 380 12.22 36.40 11.13
N PHE A 381 12.56 35.97 9.92
CA PHE A 381 13.72 36.38 9.14
C PHE A 381 13.40 37.49 8.11
N GLU A 382 12.40 38.32 8.40
CA GLU A 382 12.00 39.43 7.52
C GLU A 382 13.16 40.42 7.28
N PRO A 383 13.66 40.58 6.04
CA PRO A 383 14.74 41.50 5.72
C PRO A 383 14.39 42.94 6.10
N ALA A 384 15.39 43.77 6.41
CA ALA A 384 15.16 45.18 6.74
C ALA A 384 14.42 45.95 5.62
N ALA A 385 14.67 45.60 4.36
CA ALA A 385 13.97 46.17 3.21
C ALA A 385 12.46 45.85 3.21
N VAL A 386 12.08 44.64 3.63
CA VAL A 386 10.66 44.23 3.71
C VAL A 386 9.97 44.94 4.86
N ARG A 387 10.66 45.09 6.01
CA ARG A 387 10.16 45.88 7.14
C ARG A 387 9.93 47.34 6.76
N ALA A 388 10.86 47.93 6.02
CA ALA A 388 10.72 49.29 5.49
C ALA A 388 9.54 49.40 4.51
N TYR A 389 9.31 48.38 3.69
CA TYR A 389 8.18 48.34 2.76
C TYR A 389 6.82 48.30 3.47
N PHE A 390 6.68 47.50 4.54
CA PHE A 390 5.41 47.38 5.25
C PHE A 390 5.13 48.52 6.24
N SER A 391 6.13 49.34 6.58
CA SER A 391 5.94 50.49 7.45
C SER A 391 5.15 51.61 6.76
N GLU A 392 3.92 51.86 7.22
CA GLU A 392 3.05 52.91 6.69
C GLU A 392 3.72 54.29 6.79
N SER A 393 4.36 54.57 7.93
CA SER A 393 5.05 55.84 8.16
C SER A 393 6.20 56.03 7.17
N LEU A 394 7.03 55.01 6.92
CA LEU A 394 8.12 55.10 5.95
C LEU A 394 7.61 55.25 4.52
N GLN A 395 6.53 54.56 4.15
CA GLN A 395 5.90 54.69 2.84
C GLN A 395 5.40 56.12 2.58
N LEU A 396 4.74 56.72 3.58
CA LEU A 396 4.28 58.11 3.49
C LEU A 396 5.46 59.08 3.36
N GLN A 397 6.52 58.91 4.16
CA GLN A 397 7.69 59.77 4.09
C GLN A 397 8.47 59.57 2.78
N TYR A 398 8.53 58.36 2.24
CA TYR A 398 9.17 58.11 0.95
C TYR A 398 8.39 58.71 -0.20
N ARG A 399 7.05 58.66 -0.18
CA ARG A 399 6.23 59.38 -1.17
C ARG A 399 6.45 60.88 -1.08
N LYS A 400 6.49 61.43 0.14
CA LYS A 400 6.82 62.83 0.38
C LYS A 400 8.23 63.19 -0.12
N TYR A 401 9.20 62.30 0.03
CA TYR A 401 10.54 62.44 -0.54
C TYR A 401 10.51 62.53 -2.07
N LEU A 402 9.81 61.60 -2.73
CA LEU A 402 9.67 61.57 -4.19
C LEU A 402 8.94 62.81 -4.74
N GLU A 403 8.06 63.41 -3.94
CA GLU A 403 7.39 64.68 -4.25
C GLU A 403 8.27 65.92 -3.94
N GLY A 404 9.49 65.73 -3.44
CA GLY A 404 10.41 66.81 -3.06
C GLY A 404 10.09 67.48 -1.71
N GLY A 405 9.09 67.00 -0.98
CA GLY A 405 8.64 67.56 0.29
C GLY A 405 9.62 67.40 1.47
N LEU A 406 10.74 66.67 1.27
CA LEU A 406 11.82 66.52 2.25
C LEU A 406 13.13 67.21 1.84
N ALA A 407 13.14 67.98 0.74
CA ALA A 407 14.35 68.66 0.24
C ALA A 407 14.97 69.66 1.24
N GLY A 408 14.23 70.11 2.25
CA GLY A 408 14.75 70.97 3.33
C GLY A 408 15.60 70.24 4.38
N ILE A 409 15.69 68.90 4.33
CA ILE A 409 16.50 68.09 5.23
C ILE A 409 17.75 67.63 4.44
N PRO A 410 18.98 68.07 4.82
CA PRO A 410 20.22 67.70 4.14
C PRO A 410 20.37 66.20 3.99
N GLY A 411 20.66 65.75 2.76
CA GLY A 411 20.81 64.33 2.44
C GLY A 411 19.51 63.61 2.07
N PHE A 412 18.39 64.32 1.97
CA PHE A 412 17.12 63.89 1.34
C PHE A 412 16.80 64.72 0.09
N ASP A 413 17.82 65.15 -0.64
CA ASP A 413 17.66 65.77 -1.94
C ASP A 413 16.98 64.78 -2.91
N CYS A 414 16.02 65.26 -3.70
CA CYS A 414 15.32 64.48 -4.71
C CYS A 414 15.71 64.97 -6.11
N PRO A 415 16.83 64.48 -6.68
CA PRO A 415 17.23 64.80 -8.05
C PRO A 415 16.14 64.45 -9.05
N ALA A 416 16.08 65.23 -10.14
CA ALA A 416 15.18 64.94 -11.26
C ALA A 416 15.49 63.57 -11.88
N ASP A 417 16.78 63.24 -11.98
CA ASP A 417 17.30 61.96 -12.43
C ASP A 417 16.92 60.82 -11.45
N ALA A 418 16.30 59.76 -11.98
CA ALA A 418 15.81 58.65 -11.18
C ALA A 418 16.94 57.79 -10.59
N GLU A 419 18.09 57.73 -11.26
CA GLU A 419 19.25 56.93 -10.82
C GLU A 419 19.95 57.55 -9.61
N GLN A 420 19.82 58.87 -9.43
CA GLN A 420 20.44 59.60 -8.32
C GLN A 420 19.54 59.68 -7.08
N ARG A 421 18.30 59.20 -7.17
CA ARG A 421 17.38 59.16 -6.02
C ARG A 421 17.84 58.12 -5.02
N LEU A 422 17.55 58.36 -3.74
CA LEU A 422 17.84 57.40 -2.70
C LEU A 422 17.11 56.09 -2.95
N ASN A 423 17.87 54.98 -2.97
CA ASN A 423 17.30 53.64 -2.96
C ASN A 423 16.38 53.52 -1.73
N PRO A 424 15.19 52.90 -1.86
CA PRO A 424 14.29 52.60 -0.74
C PRO A 424 14.95 52.19 0.57
N VAL A 425 15.97 51.32 0.53
CA VAL A 425 16.68 50.84 1.72
C VAL A 425 17.55 51.94 2.33
N GLU A 426 18.23 52.72 1.49
CA GLU A 426 19.05 53.84 1.94
C GLU A 426 18.19 54.96 2.51
N PHE A 427 17.06 55.27 1.87
CA PHE A 427 16.07 56.19 2.38
C PHE A 427 15.59 55.75 3.77
N ALA A 428 15.15 54.50 3.91
CA ALA A 428 14.68 53.99 5.20
C ALA A 428 15.76 54.05 6.27
N ARG A 429 17.01 53.69 5.95
CA ARG A 429 18.13 53.75 6.90
C ARG A 429 18.42 55.19 7.34
N ARG A 430 18.47 56.14 6.39
CA ARG A 430 18.71 57.56 6.68
C ARG A 430 17.55 58.16 7.47
N TRP A 431 16.31 57.85 7.10
CA TRP A 431 15.12 58.33 7.79
C TRP A 431 15.05 57.80 9.22
N SER A 432 15.32 56.51 9.44
CA SER A 432 15.37 55.95 10.79
C SER A 432 16.48 56.57 11.65
N HIS A 433 17.64 56.91 11.06
CA HIS A 433 18.70 57.61 11.78
C HIS A 433 18.29 59.04 12.14
N TYR A 434 17.73 59.77 11.18
CA TYR A 434 17.21 61.12 11.38
C TYR A 434 16.08 61.17 12.41
N GLU A 435 15.15 60.21 12.39
CA GLU A 435 14.06 60.12 13.38
C GLU A 435 14.57 59.79 14.78
N ALA A 436 15.65 59.01 14.89
CA ALA A 436 16.24 58.63 16.18
C ALA A 436 17.12 59.74 16.78
N ASP A 437 17.92 60.41 15.96
CA ASP A 437 18.82 61.49 16.36
C ASP A 437 18.99 62.51 15.20
N PRO A 438 18.13 63.54 15.15
CA PRO A 438 18.21 64.56 14.11
C PRO A 438 19.56 65.30 14.15
N GLU A 439 20.01 65.70 15.33
CA GLU A 439 21.23 66.50 15.52
C GLU A 439 22.48 65.72 15.11
N GLY A 440 22.60 64.47 15.54
CA GLY A 440 23.67 63.58 15.11
C GLY A 440 23.63 63.29 13.60
N PHE A 441 22.45 63.16 13.00
CA PHE A 441 22.32 62.99 11.55
C PHE A 441 22.80 64.21 10.77
N PHE A 442 22.47 65.44 11.21
CA PHE A 442 22.97 66.65 10.55
C PHE A 442 24.50 66.74 10.65
N ALA A 443 25.08 66.50 11.83
CA ALA A 443 26.53 66.50 12.03
C ALA A 443 27.24 65.45 11.14
N ASP A 444 26.68 64.25 11.04
CA ASP A 444 27.20 63.18 10.17
C ASP A 444 27.14 63.56 8.68
N GLN A 445 26.08 64.23 8.24
CA GLN A 445 25.94 64.65 6.84
C GLN A 445 26.86 65.82 6.50
N GLU A 446 27.03 66.79 7.41
CA GLU A 446 28.03 67.85 7.26
C GLU A 446 29.45 67.27 7.17
N ALA A 447 29.80 66.32 8.04
CA ALA A 447 31.07 65.63 7.99
C ALA A 447 31.27 64.84 6.68
N ARG A 448 30.22 64.18 6.16
CA ARG A 448 30.27 63.48 4.87
C ARG A 448 30.40 64.44 3.69
N LEU A 449 29.70 65.57 3.70
CA LEU A 449 29.80 66.57 2.65
C LEU A 449 31.20 67.21 2.64
N ALA A 450 31.74 67.55 3.80
CA ALA A 450 33.11 68.05 3.95
C ALA A 450 34.17 67.02 3.51
N ALA A 451 33.96 65.73 3.79
CA ALA A 451 34.85 64.66 3.35
C ALA A 451 34.70 64.31 1.86
N ALA A 452 33.52 64.49 1.27
CA ALA A 452 33.24 64.21 -0.14
C ALA A 452 33.75 65.31 -1.08
N GLU A 453 33.86 66.55 -0.60
CA GLU A 453 34.36 67.69 -1.38
C GLU A 453 35.75 67.45 -2.03
N PRO A 454 36.79 66.98 -1.30
CA PRO A 454 38.08 66.66 -1.92
C PRO A 454 38.03 65.44 -2.83
N MET A 455 37.13 64.48 -2.60
CA MET A 455 36.93 63.35 -3.50
C MET A 455 36.25 63.74 -4.80
N ARG A 456 35.25 64.65 -4.76
CA ARG A 456 34.60 65.18 -5.97
C ARG A 456 35.58 65.99 -6.81
N ALA A 457 36.46 66.78 -6.17
CA ALA A 457 37.54 67.47 -6.87
C ALA A 457 38.48 66.49 -7.60
N ARG A 458 38.90 65.40 -6.93
CA ARG A 458 39.70 64.33 -7.58
C ARG A 458 38.95 63.58 -8.66
N GLN A 459 37.67 63.29 -8.48
CA GLN A 459 36.85 62.60 -9.49
C GLN A 459 36.60 63.49 -10.71
N ALA A 460 36.42 64.79 -10.54
CA ALA A 460 36.34 65.75 -11.64
C ALA A 460 37.67 65.85 -12.41
N GLU A 461 38.81 65.78 -11.71
CA GLU A 461 40.14 65.74 -12.32
C GLU A 461 40.39 64.41 -13.06
N GLN A 462 39.94 63.29 -12.49
CA GLN A 462 40.00 61.97 -13.13
C GLN A 462 39.06 61.84 -14.33
N SER A 463 37.83 62.34 -14.25
CA SER A 463 36.90 62.32 -15.39
C SER A 463 37.40 63.25 -16.50
N PHE A 464 37.96 64.41 -16.16
CA PHE A 464 38.62 65.30 -17.13
C PHE A 464 39.81 64.63 -17.83
N THR A 465 40.67 63.91 -17.08
CA THR A 465 41.78 63.15 -17.68
C THR A 465 41.30 61.95 -18.52
N GLN A 466 40.21 61.28 -18.14
CA GLN A 466 39.58 60.24 -18.94
C GLN A 466 38.98 60.81 -20.24
N THR A 467 38.26 61.93 -20.18
CA THR A 467 37.73 62.60 -21.38
C THR A 467 38.85 63.07 -22.30
N LEU A 468 39.99 63.53 -21.75
CA LEU A 468 41.21 63.82 -22.53
C LEU A 468 41.79 62.57 -23.20
N ALA A 469 41.82 61.44 -22.49
CA ALA A 469 42.30 60.17 -23.04
C ALA A 469 41.36 59.59 -24.10
N GLU A 470 40.04 59.70 -23.92
CA GLU A 470 39.02 59.30 -24.89
C GLU A 470 39.06 60.16 -26.15
N ARG A 471 39.24 61.48 -26.04
CA ARG A 471 39.50 62.34 -27.21
C ARG A 471 40.78 61.95 -27.94
N ARG A 472 41.82 61.54 -27.20
CA ARG A 472 43.08 61.07 -27.79
C ARG A 472 42.91 59.73 -28.53
N ARG A 473 42.07 58.83 -28.01
CA ARG A 473 41.70 57.57 -28.69
C ARG A 473 40.83 57.83 -29.92
N GLY A 474 39.83 58.70 -29.82
CA GLY A 474 39.02 59.11 -30.97
C GLY A 474 39.86 59.67 -32.11
N ASN A 475 40.83 60.54 -31.81
CA ASN A 475 41.76 61.06 -32.83
C ASN A 475 42.64 59.96 -33.45
N LEU A 476 43.09 58.97 -32.65
CA LEU A 476 43.87 57.83 -33.16
C LEU A 476 43.01 56.89 -34.03
N ASP A 477 41.75 56.69 -33.66
CA ASP A 477 40.80 55.88 -34.43
C ASP A 477 40.44 56.59 -35.76
N GLU A 478 40.29 57.91 -35.76
CA GLU A 478 40.13 58.72 -36.98
C GLU A 478 41.37 58.63 -37.89
N GLU A 479 42.59 58.70 -37.33
CA GLU A 479 43.83 58.50 -38.10
C GLU A 479 43.93 57.08 -38.69
N LEU A 480 43.53 56.06 -37.93
CA LEU A 480 43.48 54.67 -38.40
C LEU A 480 42.42 54.46 -39.48
N ASP A 481 41.25 55.09 -39.35
CA ASP A 481 40.19 55.03 -40.36
C ASP A 481 40.59 55.79 -41.64
N HIS A 482 41.32 56.89 -41.54
CA HIS A 482 41.92 57.54 -42.71
C HIS A 482 42.98 56.65 -43.39
N ALA A 483 43.77 55.90 -42.62
CA ALA A 483 44.72 54.92 -43.15
C ALA A 483 44.02 53.70 -43.80
N ARG A 484 42.90 53.25 -43.22
CA ARG A 484 42.06 52.16 -43.77
C ARG A 484 41.38 52.58 -45.07
N ARG A 485 40.79 53.77 -45.12
CA ARG A 485 40.17 54.31 -46.35
C ARG A 485 41.19 54.46 -47.48
N ARG A 486 42.44 54.83 -47.18
CA ARG A 486 43.54 54.82 -48.19
C ARG A 486 43.79 53.41 -48.74
N ARG A 487 43.87 52.40 -47.87
CA ARG A 487 44.02 50.99 -48.29
C ARG A 487 42.82 50.45 -49.05
N GLU A 488 41.61 50.84 -48.67
CA GLU A 488 40.37 50.42 -49.37
C GLU A 488 40.29 51.02 -50.77
N ILE A 489 40.74 52.27 -50.96
CA ILE A 489 40.83 52.89 -52.29
C ILE A 489 41.89 52.19 -53.16
N GLU A 490 43.03 51.81 -52.57
CA GLU A 490 44.07 51.03 -53.24
C GLU A 490 43.58 49.61 -53.63
N LEU A 491 42.82 48.94 -52.76
CA LEU A 491 42.23 47.63 -53.02
C LEU A 491 41.09 47.70 -54.04
N ALA A 492 40.24 48.71 -54.00
CA ALA A 492 39.16 48.91 -54.97
C ALA A 492 39.69 49.17 -56.39
N ALA A 493 40.83 49.88 -56.51
CA ALA A 493 41.53 50.06 -57.78
C ALA A 493 42.09 48.72 -58.33
N TYR A 494 42.54 47.83 -57.45
CA TYR A 494 43.04 46.50 -57.81
C TYR A 494 41.89 45.52 -58.18
N GLU A 495 40.73 45.64 -57.53
CA GLU A 495 39.52 44.88 -57.84
C GLU A 495 38.86 45.31 -59.16
N THR A 496 38.94 46.59 -59.53
CA THR A 496 38.43 47.05 -60.84
C THR A 496 39.28 46.51 -62.00
N GLU A 497 40.59 46.34 -61.81
CA GLU A 497 41.48 45.69 -62.79
C GLU A 497 41.18 44.18 -62.95
N GLN A 498 40.86 43.48 -61.85
CA GLN A 498 40.44 42.08 -61.85
C GLN A 498 39.04 41.89 -62.48
N HIS A 499 38.11 42.81 -62.23
CA HIS A 499 36.76 42.76 -62.80
C HIS A 499 36.71 42.96 -64.31
N LEU A 500 37.61 43.76 -64.87
CA LEU A 500 37.75 43.91 -66.34
C LEU A 500 38.28 42.62 -66.99
N ARG A 501 39.24 41.93 -66.37
CA ARG A 501 39.73 40.61 -66.83
C ARG A 501 38.70 39.48 -66.65
N ALA A 502 37.84 39.56 -65.65
CA ALA A 502 36.74 38.61 -65.44
C ALA A 502 35.52 38.85 -66.36
N GLY A 503 35.35 40.08 -66.89
CA GLY A 503 34.30 40.45 -67.84
C GLY A 503 34.50 39.83 -69.22
N GLU A 504 35.74 39.76 -69.70
CA GLU A 504 36.09 39.15 -71.00
C GLU A 504 35.87 37.62 -71.02
N LEU A 505 36.07 36.94 -69.87
CA LEU A 505 35.80 35.50 -69.70
C LEU A 505 34.31 35.18 -69.49
N ARG A 506 33.50 36.11 -68.96
CA ARG A 506 32.05 35.93 -68.78
C ARG A 506 31.24 36.19 -70.06
N ALA A 507 31.75 37.01 -70.98
CA ALA A 507 31.12 37.20 -72.30
C ALA A 507 31.17 35.92 -73.15
N GLN A 508 32.24 35.11 -73.04
CA GLN A 508 32.40 33.86 -73.77
C GLN A 508 31.51 32.70 -73.25
N LEU A 509 31.09 32.74 -71.97
CA LEU A 509 30.18 31.75 -71.36
C LEU A 509 28.68 32.11 -71.48
N ALA A 510 28.36 33.37 -71.81
CA ALA A 510 26.99 33.86 -71.99
C ALA A 510 26.37 33.47 -73.34
N ASP A 511 27.20 33.19 -74.35
CA ASP A 511 26.73 32.72 -75.67
C ASP A 511 26.43 31.21 -75.68
N GLU A 512 27.11 30.40 -74.85
CA GLU A 512 26.80 28.96 -74.66
C GLU A 512 25.51 28.71 -73.85
N THR A 513 25.09 29.67 -73.01
CA THR A 513 23.90 29.54 -72.16
C THR A 513 22.61 30.00 -72.86
N ARG A 514 22.70 30.80 -73.93
CA ARG A 514 21.54 31.17 -74.78
C ARG A 514 21.07 30.03 -75.69
N ALA A 515 21.96 29.13 -76.10
CA ALA A 515 21.61 27.92 -76.86
C ALA A 515 20.84 26.88 -76.03
N LYS A 516 21.13 26.76 -74.72
CA LYS A 516 20.46 25.80 -73.82
C LYS A 516 19.04 26.21 -73.39
N HIS A 517 18.70 27.51 -73.43
CA HIS A 517 17.37 27.99 -73.04
C HIS A 517 16.31 27.88 -74.15
N GLN A 518 16.70 27.77 -75.42
CA GLN A 518 15.76 27.52 -76.52
C GLN A 518 15.34 26.03 -76.62
N HIS A 519 16.20 25.10 -76.20
CA HIS A 519 15.90 23.66 -76.14
C HIS A 519 14.80 23.34 -75.10
N ARG A 520 14.78 24.07 -73.99
CA ARG A 520 13.88 23.83 -72.84
C ARG A 520 12.47 24.39 -73.02
N ARG A 521 12.24 25.22 -74.04
CA ARG A 521 10.92 25.77 -74.38
C ARG A 521 10.10 24.86 -75.30
N VAL A 522 10.76 24.00 -76.07
CA VAL A 522 10.10 22.98 -76.91
C VAL A 522 9.71 21.73 -76.11
N GLU A 523 10.47 21.40 -75.06
CA GLU A 523 10.17 20.28 -74.13
C GLU A 523 8.89 20.52 -73.30
N LEU A 524 8.64 21.75 -72.85
CA LEU A 524 7.46 22.10 -72.02
C LEU A 524 6.14 22.10 -72.80
N GLU A 525 6.16 22.29 -74.12
CA GLU A 525 4.96 22.17 -74.97
C GLU A 525 4.63 20.70 -75.28
N GLN A 526 5.63 19.81 -75.32
CA GLN A 526 5.44 18.36 -75.45
C GLN A 526 4.94 17.71 -74.15
N GLU A 527 5.38 18.19 -72.98
CA GLU A 527 4.92 17.68 -71.67
C GLU A 527 3.43 17.99 -71.40
N LEU A 528 2.92 19.14 -71.86
CA LEU A 528 1.50 19.51 -71.71
C LEU A 528 0.57 18.70 -72.62
N GLN A 529 1.09 18.18 -73.74
CA GLN A 529 0.34 17.33 -74.66
C GLN A 529 0.34 15.86 -74.19
N GLN A 530 1.47 15.38 -73.64
CA GLN A 530 1.57 14.08 -72.97
C GLN A 530 0.71 13.97 -71.70
N ALA A 531 0.52 15.07 -70.95
CA ALA A 531 -0.35 15.09 -69.77
C ALA A 531 -1.85 14.95 -70.09
N ARG A 532 -2.27 15.33 -71.31
CA ARG A 532 -3.66 15.18 -71.77
C ARG A 532 -3.92 13.77 -72.31
N GLU A 533 -2.92 13.16 -72.94
CA GLU A 533 -2.97 11.77 -73.40
C GLU A 533 -2.87 10.80 -72.22
N SER A 534 -2.04 11.08 -71.21
CA SER A 534 -1.93 10.24 -70.01
C SER A 534 -3.22 10.25 -69.16
N TRP A 535 -3.93 11.38 -69.09
CA TRP A 535 -5.22 11.44 -68.39
C TRP A 535 -6.33 10.68 -69.12
N ALA A 536 -6.33 10.68 -70.45
CA ALA A 536 -7.29 9.89 -71.25
C ALA A 536 -6.99 8.38 -71.18
N VAL A 537 -5.70 8.01 -71.15
CA VAL A 537 -5.26 6.62 -70.92
C VAL A 537 -5.57 6.18 -69.48
N GLN A 538 -5.37 7.02 -68.47
CA GLN A 538 -5.70 6.72 -67.08
C GLN A 538 -7.20 6.46 -66.90
N LYS A 539 -8.06 7.27 -67.54
CA LYS A 539 -9.51 7.12 -67.46
C LYS A 539 -10.02 5.85 -68.19
N ALA A 540 -9.40 5.48 -69.30
CA ALA A 540 -9.69 4.22 -70.00
C ALA A 540 -9.18 3.01 -69.19
N HIS A 541 -8.02 3.14 -68.54
CA HIS A 541 -7.46 2.12 -67.67
C HIS A 541 -8.30 1.93 -66.41
N ASP A 542 -8.83 3.00 -65.81
CA ASP A 542 -9.73 2.93 -64.65
C ASP A 542 -11.09 2.28 -65.00
N GLU A 543 -11.58 2.46 -66.23
CA GLU A 543 -12.79 1.79 -66.73
C GLU A 543 -12.55 0.30 -67.06
N GLU A 544 -11.36 -0.07 -67.55
CA GLU A 544 -10.94 -1.48 -67.68
C GLU A 544 -10.68 -2.12 -66.31
N ASP A 545 -10.08 -1.41 -65.35
CA ASP A 545 -9.86 -1.86 -63.97
C ASP A 545 -11.19 -2.10 -63.25
N LEU A 546 -12.22 -1.30 -63.51
CA LEU A 546 -13.57 -1.51 -62.99
C LEU A 546 -14.24 -2.74 -63.63
N ARG A 547 -14.04 -3.00 -64.92
CA ARG A 547 -14.56 -4.20 -65.59
C ARG A 547 -13.81 -5.46 -65.18
N GLU A 548 -12.51 -5.39 -64.99
CA GLU A 548 -11.69 -6.48 -64.46
C GLU A 548 -12.00 -6.76 -63.00
N ARG A 549 -12.24 -5.72 -62.17
CA ARG A 549 -12.71 -5.89 -60.79
C ARG A 549 -14.12 -6.47 -60.72
N MET A 550 -15.03 -6.11 -61.63
CA MET A 550 -16.36 -6.73 -61.69
C MET A 550 -16.29 -8.19 -62.17
N ALA A 551 -15.47 -8.50 -63.18
CA ALA A 551 -15.27 -9.87 -63.65
C ALA A 551 -14.46 -10.74 -62.67
N ALA A 552 -13.55 -10.13 -61.89
CA ALA A 552 -12.85 -10.78 -60.78
C ALA A 552 -13.78 -10.96 -59.57
N PHE A 553 -14.71 -10.03 -59.34
CA PHE A 553 -15.74 -10.16 -58.31
C PHE A 553 -16.74 -11.26 -58.66
N GLU A 554 -17.19 -11.37 -59.91
CA GLU A 554 -18.03 -12.48 -60.38
C GLU A 554 -17.29 -13.83 -60.33
N ARG A 555 -16.03 -13.88 -60.77
CA ARG A 555 -15.17 -15.08 -60.59
C ARG A 555 -14.92 -15.39 -59.11
N SER A 556 -14.87 -14.39 -58.23
CA SER A 556 -14.77 -14.59 -56.78
C SER A 556 -16.08 -15.10 -56.17
N ILE A 557 -17.23 -14.75 -56.74
CA ILE A 557 -18.55 -15.25 -56.31
C ILE A 557 -18.76 -16.69 -56.78
N GLU A 558 -18.31 -17.05 -57.98
CA GLU A 558 -18.34 -18.42 -58.48
C GLU A 558 -17.33 -19.32 -57.74
N LEU A 559 -16.10 -18.85 -57.54
CA LEU A 559 -15.13 -19.51 -56.65
C LEU A 559 -15.65 -19.62 -55.21
N ALA A 560 -16.35 -18.60 -54.68
CA ALA A 560 -16.96 -18.69 -53.35
C ALA A 560 -18.15 -19.66 -53.28
N ARG A 561 -18.84 -19.92 -54.40
CA ARG A 561 -19.92 -20.93 -54.49
C ARG A 561 -19.36 -22.34 -54.63
N GLU A 562 -18.27 -22.52 -55.38
CA GLU A 562 -17.56 -23.79 -55.49
C GLU A 562 -16.79 -24.11 -54.20
N ASP A 563 -16.18 -23.11 -53.57
CA ASP A 563 -15.56 -23.19 -52.25
C ASP A 563 -16.62 -23.43 -51.16
N ARG A 564 -17.85 -22.92 -51.30
CA ARG A 564 -18.96 -23.32 -50.40
C ARG A 564 -19.33 -24.80 -50.55
N ARG A 565 -19.38 -25.33 -51.78
CA ARG A 565 -19.70 -26.75 -52.04
C ARG A 565 -18.56 -27.68 -51.63
N LEU A 566 -17.31 -27.24 -51.79
CA LEU A 566 -16.13 -27.94 -51.28
C LEU A 566 -16.05 -27.86 -49.75
N ARG A 567 -16.39 -26.71 -49.13
CA ARG A 567 -16.50 -26.56 -47.67
C ARG A 567 -17.67 -27.32 -47.08
N GLU A 568 -18.78 -27.53 -47.79
CA GLU A 568 -19.88 -28.39 -47.34
C GLU A 568 -19.45 -29.86 -47.31
N LYS A 569 -18.74 -30.33 -48.36
CA LYS A 569 -18.15 -31.68 -48.38
C LYS A 569 -16.98 -31.83 -47.40
N GLU A 570 -16.16 -30.81 -47.22
CA GLU A 570 -15.15 -30.74 -46.15
C GLU A 570 -15.79 -30.67 -44.77
N MET A 571 -16.97 -30.07 -44.60
CA MET A 571 -17.69 -30.02 -43.32
C MET A 571 -18.35 -31.35 -42.99
N GLU A 572 -18.73 -32.17 -43.98
CA GLU A 572 -19.17 -33.55 -43.78
C GLU A 572 -17.98 -34.46 -43.44
N ILE A 573 -16.89 -34.39 -44.19
CA ILE A 573 -15.65 -35.14 -43.89
C ILE A 573 -15.06 -34.68 -42.54
N ARG A 574 -15.13 -33.38 -42.21
CA ARG A 574 -14.76 -32.85 -40.88
C ARG A 574 -15.80 -33.16 -39.81
N ARG A 575 -17.04 -33.52 -40.12
CA ARG A 575 -18.01 -34.00 -39.11
C ARG A 575 -17.70 -35.44 -38.73
N GLU A 576 -17.38 -36.28 -39.71
CA GLU A 576 -16.94 -37.66 -39.48
C GLU A 576 -15.56 -37.69 -38.78
N GLN A 577 -14.61 -36.86 -39.23
CA GLN A 577 -13.34 -36.67 -38.54
C GLN A 577 -13.51 -36.00 -37.17
N ARG A 578 -14.45 -35.06 -36.97
CA ARG A 578 -14.76 -34.50 -35.64
C ARG A 578 -15.41 -35.50 -34.72
N GLU A 579 -16.19 -36.46 -35.22
CA GLU A 579 -16.75 -37.53 -34.37
C GLU A 579 -15.67 -38.51 -33.93
N GLU A 580 -14.71 -38.83 -34.80
CA GLU A 580 -13.53 -39.63 -34.44
C GLU A 580 -12.54 -38.85 -33.56
N GLU A 581 -12.31 -37.57 -33.84
CA GLU A 581 -11.57 -36.65 -32.98
C GLU A 581 -12.30 -36.36 -31.68
N LEU A 582 -13.63 -36.36 -31.61
CA LEU A 582 -14.40 -36.25 -30.36
C LEU A 582 -14.26 -37.52 -29.54
N ARG A 583 -14.27 -38.71 -30.16
CA ARG A 583 -13.99 -39.97 -29.45
C ARG A 583 -12.54 -40.03 -28.96
N GLN A 584 -11.58 -39.61 -29.78
CA GLN A 584 -10.17 -39.51 -29.37
C GLN A 584 -9.94 -38.37 -28.35
N ALA A 585 -10.66 -37.25 -28.48
CA ALA A 585 -10.61 -36.12 -27.54
C ALA A 585 -11.33 -36.44 -26.24
N ASP A 586 -12.35 -37.30 -26.23
CA ASP A 586 -13.00 -37.77 -25.00
C ASP A 586 -12.11 -38.78 -24.27
N VAL A 587 -11.40 -39.64 -24.99
CA VAL A 587 -10.35 -40.50 -24.42
C VAL A 587 -9.17 -39.66 -23.90
N GLN A 588 -8.74 -38.64 -24.65
CA GLN A 588 -7.70 -37.70 -24.21
C GLN A 588 -8.20 -36.77 -23.09
N ARG A 589 -9.48 -36.40 -23.03
CA ARG A 589 -10.10 -35.62 -21.94
C ARG A 589 -10.20 -36.46 -20.68
N LEU A 590 -10.56 -37.75 -20.78
CA LEU A 590 -10.50 -38.66 -19.65
C LEU A 590 -9.07 -38.85 -19.17
N HIS A 591 -8.10 -38.92 -20.08
CA HIS A 591 -6.69 -39.04 -19.70
C HIS A 591 -6.16 -37.73 -19.09
N ARG A 592 -6.45 -36.57 -19.69
CA ARG A 592 -6.15 -35.24 -19.15
C ARG A 592 -6.84 -35.00 -17.83
N HIS A 593 -8.10 -35.37 -17.66
CA HIS A 593 -8.83 -35.24 -16.40
C HIS A 593 -8.27 -36.17 -15.32
N ARG A 594 -7.74 -37.36 -15.68
CA ARG A 594 -6.99 -38.22 -14.75
C ARG A 594 -5.65 -37.61 -14.36
N VAL A 595 -4.92 -37.03 -15.31
CA VAL A 595 -3.66 -36.31 -15.05
C VAL A 595 -3.92 -35.05 -14.24
N GLU A 596 -4.93 -34.26 -14.57
CA GLU A 596 -5.36 -33.06 -13.84
C GLU A 596 -5.86 -33.41 -12.44
N ARG A 597 -6.58 -34.52 -12.23
CA ARG A 597 -6.92 -35.00 -10.89
C ARG A 597 -5.68 -35.41 -10.10
N ALA A 598 -4.74 -36.13 -10.71
CA ALA A 598 -3.48 -36.49 -10.07
C ALA A 598 -2.62 -35.25 -9.76
N GLU A 599 -2.60 -34.25 -10.64
CA GLU A 599 -1.93 -32.97 -10.44
C GLU A 599 -2.63 -32.11 -9.38
N LEU A 600 -3.96 -32.08 -9.34
CA LEU A 600 -4.72 -31.37 -8.31
C LEU A 600 -4.56 -32.04 -6.95
N GLU A 601 -4.53 -33.38 -6.88
CA GLU A 601 -4.21 -34.10 -5.64
C GLU A 601 -2.75 -33.88 -5.22
N ALA A 602 -1.80 -33.85 -6.17
CA ALA A 602 -0.42 -33.48 -5.89
C ALA A 602 -0.29 -32.02 -5.42
N ARG A 603 -1.06 -31.09 -6.01
CA ARG A 603 -1.14 -29.68 -5.60
C ARG A 603 -1.76 -29.54 -4.21
N ARG A 604 -2.90 -30.16 -3.93
CA ARG A 604 -3.51 -30.17 -2.59
C ARG A 604 -2.55 -30.72 -1.54
N ARG A 605 -1.85 -31.82 -1.85
CA ARG A 605 -0.82 -32.36 -0.95
C ARG A 605 0.38 -31.43 -0.78
N ARG A 606 0.71 -30.59 -1.76
CA ARG A 606 1.75 -29.55 -1.65
C ARG A 606 1.23 -28.36 -0.83
N GLU A 607 0.00 -27.92 -1.06
CA GLU A 607 -0.68 -26.83 -0.35
C GLU A 607 -0.87 -27.16 1.13
N GLU A 608 -1.46 -28.31 1.47
CA GLU A 608 -1.59 -28.77 2.87
C GLU A 608 -0.23 -28.88 3.59
N ARG A 609 0.84 -29.20 2.84
CA ARG A 609 2.20 -29.22 3.38
C ARG A 609 2.78 -27.82 3.58
N LEU A 610 2.57 -26.92 2.62
CA LEU A 610 2.97 -25.52 2.73
C LEU A 610 2.23 -24.82 3.87
N GLU A 611 0.94 -25.09 4.05
CA GLU A 611 0.15 -24.61 5.18
C GLU A 611 0.67 -25.12 6.51
N ARG A 612 1.03 -26.41 6.61
CA ARG A 612 1.68 -26.96 7.81
C ARG A 612 3.03 -26.29 8.08
N LEU A 613 3.87 -26.11 7.05
CA LEU A 613 5.16 -25.43 7.17
C LEU A 613 4.99 -23.96 7.57
N ALA A 614 4.01 -23.26 7.00
CA ALA A 614 3.69 -21.88 7.35
C ALA A 614 3.24 -21.80 8.81
N GLY A 615 2.28 -22.63 9.24
CA GLY A 615 1.83 -22.67 10.63
C GLY A 615 2.96 -23.00 11.63
N MET A 616 3.91 -23.87 11.26
CA MET A 616 5.09 -24.15 12.08
C MET A 616 6.06 -22.95 12.14
N ARG A 617 6.25 -22.22 11.03
CA ARG A 617 7.09 -21.01 11.01
C ARG A 617 6.47 -19.87 11.83
N ASP A 618 5.16 -19.72 11.78
CA ASP A 618 4.44 -18.69 12.54
C ASP A 618 4.56 -18.95 14.05
N GLU A 619 4.34 -20.20 14.48
CA GLU A 619 4.52 -20.57 15.90
C GLU A 619 5.98 -20.41 16.35
N LEU A 620 6.96 -20.71 15.49
CA LEU A 620 8.38 -20.50 15.77
C LEU A 620 8.71 -19.01 15.93
N THR A 621 8.16 -18.16 15.06
CA THR A 621 8.30 -16.69 15.14
C THR A 621 7.72 -16.17 16.44
N ARG A 622 6.49 -16.59 16.79
CA ARG A 622 5.83 -16.27 18.05
C ARG A 622 6.64 -16.71 19.27
N LEU A 623 7.23 -17.92 19.23
CA LEU A 623 8.06 -18.42 20.32
C LEU A 623 9.37 -17.63 20.47
N ARG A 624 10.00 -17.21 19.37
CA ARG A 624 11.18 -16.35 19.39
C ARG A 624 10.89 -14.95 19.93
N GLU A 625 9.73 -14.38 19.62
CA GLU A 625 9.29 -13.11 20.21
C GLU A 625 9.10 -13.23 21.72
N LEU A 626 8.47 -14.32 22.18
CA LEU A 626 8.33 -14.61 23.61
C LEU A 626 9.70 -14.82 24.29
N GLU A 627 10.64 -15.50 23.63
CA GLU A 627 12.01 -15.63 24.12
C GLU A 627 12.71 -14.27 24.25
N MET A 628 12.63 -13.40 23.24
CA MET A 628 13.21 -12.06 23.30
C MET A 628 12.60 -11.21 24.44
N ARG A 629 11.29 -11.31 24.64
CA ARG A 629 10.61 -10.60 25.73
C ARG A 629 11.05 -11.10 27.10
N ASP A 630 11.01 -12.41 27.33
CA ASP A 630 11.37 -13.00 28.62
C ASP A 630 12.89 -12.87 28.90
N THR A 631 13.75 -12.85 27.88
CA THR A 631 15.19 -12.56 28.05
C THR A 631 15.45 -11.11 28.43
N ALA A 632 14.74 -10.16 27.84
CA ALA A 632 14.80 -8.75 28.23
C ALA A 632 14.28 -8.55 29.68
N GLU A 633 13.18 -9.20 30.04
CA GLU A 633 12.63 -9.15 31.40
C GLU A 633 13.60 -9.76 32.43
N ALA A 634 14.21 -10.92 32.13
CA ALA A 634 15.26 -11.52 32.96
C ALA A 634 16.48 -10.59 33.10
N GLY A 635 16.89 -9.90 32.03
CA GLY A 635 17.95 -8.90 32.05
C GLY A 635 17.64 -7.75 33.02
N ALA A 636 16.44 -7.18 32.92
CA ALA A 636 15.99 -6.11 33.81
C ALA A 636 15.91 -6.56 35.29
N LEU A 637 15.46 -7.79 35.54
CA LEU A 637 15.42 -8.35 36.90
C LEU A 637 16.82 -8.57 37.48
N ARG A 638 17.79 -9.01 36.66
CA ARG A 638 19.19 -9.14 37.11
C ARG A 638 19.78 -7.79 37.48
N GLU A 639 19.58 -6.77 36.64
CA GLU A 639 20.02 -5.39 36.95
C GLU A 639 19.37 -4.85 38.22
N ALA A 640 18.07 -5.06 38.40
CA ALA A 640 17.37 -4.68 39.64
C ALA A 640 17.92 -5.45 40.85
N GLY A 641 18.21 -6.74 40.71
CA GLY A 641 18.85 -7.57 41.73
C GLY A 641 20.22 -7.04 42.14
N TYR A 642 21.06 -6.61 41.19
CA TYR A 642 22.35 -5.98 41.48
C TYR A 642 22.18 -4.67 42.26
N ARG A 643 21.24 -3.81 41.86
CA ARG A 643 20.95 -2.55 42.59
C ARG A 643 20.45 -2.79 44.01
N LEU A 644 19.61 -3.81 44.21
CA LEU A 644 19.14 -4.19 45.55
C LEU A 644 20.28 -4.71 46.41
N LYS A 645 21.20 -5.49 45.84
CA LYS A 645 22.41 -5.94 46.52
C LYS A 645 23.30 -4.76 46.95
N ASP A 646 23.57 -3.82 46.05
CA ASP A 646 24.35 -2.62 46.36
C ASP A 646 23.69 -1.77 47.46
N ALA A 647 22.36 -1.69 47.45
CA ALA A 647 21.59 -1.00 48.50
C ALA A 647 21.72 -1.71 49.86
N ILE A 648 21.70 -3.04 49.89
CA ILE A 648 21.93 -3.84 51.11
C ILE A 648 23.34 -3.62 51.63
N ASP A 649 24.36 -3.62 50.77
CA ASP A 649 25.75 -3.40 51.16
C ASP A 649 25.94 -1.98 51.71
N THR A 650 25.32 -0.98 51.07
CA THR A 650 25.31 0.41 51.55
C THR A 650 24.64 0.56 52.91
N LEU A 651 23.47 -0.07 53.10
CA LEU A 651 22.76 -0.06 54.39
C LEU A 651 23.56 -0.79 55.47
N THR A 652 24.22 -1.89 55.12
CA THR A 652 25.10 -2.63 56.02
C THR A 652 26.29 -1.78 56.47
N GLY A 653 26.90 -1.03 55.55
CA GLY A 653 27.95 -0.06 55.87
C GLY A 653 27.46 1.07 56.79
N LYS A 654 26.27 1.63 56.53
CA LYS A 654 25.65 2.64 57.40
C LYS A 654 25.35 2.10 58.81
N ILE A 655 24.79 0.90 58.90
CA ILE A 655 24.52 0.20 60.17
C ILE A 655 25.83 0.03 60.95
N GLY A 656 26.89 -0.49 60.32
CA GLY A 656 28.19 -0.66 60.97
C GLY A 656 28.80 0.66 61.46
N ALA A 657 28.70 1.73 60.66
CA ALA A 657 29.13 3.06 61.07
C ALA A 657 28.34 3.57 62.29
N THR A 658 27.01 3.45 62.29
CA THR A 658 26.18 3.84 63.44
C THR A 658 26.45 2.99 64.69
N GLU A 659 26.68 1.69 64.55
CA GLU A 659 27.02 0.80 65.66
C GLU A 659 28.37 1.16 66.29
N SER A 660 29.37 1.47 65.46
CA SER A 660 30.67 1.95 65.93
C SER A 660 30.57 3.30 66.65
N GLY A 661 29.73 4.21 66.14
CA GLY A 661 29.41 5.49 66.77
C GLY A 661 28.76 5.31 68.14
N LEU A 662 27.73 4.47 68.22
CA LEU A 662 27.07 4.11 69.49
C LEU A 662 28.04 3.48 70.48
N ALA A 663 28.93 2.58 70.03
CA ALA A 663 29.94 1.98 70.89
C ALA A 663 30.89 3.02 71.48
N SER A 664 31.39 3.95 70.65
CA SER A 664 32.27 5.05 71.09
C SER A 664 31.58 6.03 72.05
N ALA A 665 30.28 6.29 71.82
CA ALA A 665 29.48 7.15 72.69
C ALA A 665 29.20 6.46 74.03
N ARG A 666 28.90 5.15 74.04
CA ARG A 666 28.75 4.38 75.29
C ARG A 666 30.03 4.33 76.11
N THR A 667 31.20 4.20 75.49
CA THR A 667 32.48 4.29 76.21
C THR A 667 32.69 5.68 76.81
N ARG A 668 32.40 6.75 76.06
CA ARG A 668 32.48 8.13 76.56
C ARG A 668 31.47 8.40 77.67
N MET A 669 30.26 7.85 77.57
CA MET A 669 29.25 7.92 78.62
C MET A 669 29.74 7.24 79.90
N ALA A 670 30.32 6.04 79.81
CA ALA A 670 30.87 5.32 80.96
C ALA A 670 32.02 6.10 81.62
N GLU A 671 32.85 6.78 80.83
CA GLU A 671 33.92 7.65 81.33
C GLU A 671 33.36 8.90 82.05
N LEU A 672 32.39 9.59 81.45
CA LEU A 672 31.72 10.74 82.06
C LEU A 672 30.95 10.37 83.33
N THR A 673 30.30 9.20 83.36
CA THR A 673 29.66 8.65 84.55
C THR A 673 30.69 8.38 85.64
N ARG A 674 31.85 7.78 85.31
CA ARG A 674 32.93 7.57 86.28
C ARG A 674 33.47 8.88 86.86
N ILE A 675 33.59 9.93 86.04
CA ILE A 675 34.02 11.27 86.47
C ILE A 675 32.95 11.93 87.38
N ALA A 676 31.68 11.78 87.03
CA ALA A 676 30.56 12.29 87.83
C ALA A 676 30.44 11.56 89.18
N ASP A 677 30.53 10.23 89.16
CA ASP A 677 30.42 9.37 90.34
C ASP A 677 31.62 9.55 91.28
N GLY A 678 32.85 9.60 90.74
CA GLY A 678 34.07 9.86 91.51
C GLY A 678 34.04 11.21 92.22
N ARG A 679 33.49 12.26 91.58
CA ARG A 679 33.32 13.58 92.21
C ARG A 679 32.18 13.63 93.22
N SER A 680 31.13 12.81 93.06
CA SER A 680 30.07 12.68 94.07
C SER A 680 30.51 11.87 95.29
N ALA A 681 31.45 10.93 95.15
CA ALA A 681 32.07 10.23 96.26
C ALA A 681 32.99 11.16 97.08
N ASP A 682 33.79 12.02 96.43
CA ASP A 682 34.60 13.05 97.10
C ASP A 682 33.74 14.11 97.83
N LEU A 683 32.55 14.42 97.31
CA LEU A 683 31.60 15.33 97.97
C LEU A 683 30.75 14.63 99.05
N GLY A 684 30.72 13.29 99.07
CA GLY A 684 29.96 12.46 100.01
C GLY A 684 30.67 12.19 101.34
N GLU A 685 31.99 12.35 101.41
CA GLU A 685 32.78 12.11 102.63
C GLU A 685 32.88 13.34 103.57
N THR A 686 32.37 14.51 103.15
CA THR A 686 32.37 15.75 103.97
C THR A 686 30.99 16.39 104.12
N ALA A 687 29.92 15.62 104.34
CA ALA A 687 28.60 16.19 104.63
C ALA A 687 27.86 15.44 105.74
N ARG A 688 28.29 15.64 106.99
CA ARG A 688 27.46 15.39 108.18
C ARG A 688 26.32 16.44 108.24
N PRO A 689 25.13 16.09 108.77
CA PRO A 689 23.98 16.99 108.76
C PRO A 689 24.06 17.95 109.95
N SER A 690 24.05 19.26 109.70
CA SER A 690 23.72 20.26 110.71
C SER A 690 22.78 21.29 110.08
N GLY A 691 21.58 21.43 110.66
CA GLY A 691 20.55 22.32 110.17
C GLY A 691 20.81 23.81 110.40
N GLY A 692 20.01 24.62 109.71
CA GLY A 692 19.61 25.97 110.13
C GLY A 692 20.45 27.16 109.64
N GLY A 693 19.78 28.16 109.06
CA GLY A 693 20.27 29.53 108.83
C GLY A 693 20.75 29.79 107.39
N PHE A 694 19.98 30.44 106.50
CA PHE A 694 19.62 31.86 106.44
C PHE A 694 20.86 32.79 106.26
N TRP A 695 21.15 33.12 104.99
CA TRP A 695 22.07 34.15 104.46
C TRP A 695 23.58 34.05 104.81
N SER A 696 24.35 33.46 103.90
CA SER A 696 25.72 33.93 103.62
C SER A 696 26.16 33.57 102.19
N ARG A 697 26.66 34.60 101.49
CA ARG A 697 27.42 34.48 100.24
C ARG A 697 28.80 33.91 100.58
N THR A 698 29.07 32.69 100.16
CA THR A 698 30.44 32.16 100.04
C THR A 698 30.86 32.13 98.57
N PRO A 699 32.14 32.37 98.27
CA PRO A 699 32.67 32.33 96.91
C PRO A 699 32.61 30.88 96.42
N ARG A 700 31.85 30.68 95.34
CA ARG A 700 31.63 29.39 94.71
C ARG A 700 32.94 28.92 94.10
N SER A 701 33.55 27.88 94.67
CA SER A 701 34.73 27.23 94.09
C SER A 701 34.44 26.81 92.64
N GLU A 702 35.42 27.01 91.76
CA GLU A 702 35.33 26.64 90.35
C GLU A 702 35.19 25.12 90.13
N ASP A 703 35.39 24.30 91.17
CA ASP A 703 35.26 22.83 91.13
C ASP A 703 33.82 22.32 90.93
N GLY A 704 32.80 23.15 91.19
CA GLY A 704 31.39 22.79 91.00
C GLY A 704 30.85 22.94 89.56
N LYS A 705 31.59 23.61 88.66
CA LYS A 705 31.20 23.75 87.24
C LYS A 705 31.39 22.44 86.47
N GLY A 706 32.49 21.74 86.72
CA GLY A 706 32.81 20.49 86.03
C GLY A 706 31.79 19.37 86.24
N ALA A 707 31.18 19.25 87.43
CA ALA A 707 30.15 18.24 87.69
C ALA A 707 28.81 18.56 87.00
N ARG A 708 28.44 19.86 86.90
CA ARG A 708 27.23 20.29 86.20
C ARG A 708 27.39 20.22 84.68
N GLU A 709 28.58 20.53 84.18
CA GLU A 709 28.93 20.36 82.77
C GLU A 709 28.96 18.88 82.39
N ALA A 710 29.61 18.02 83.19
CA ALA A 710 29.57 16.58 82.98
C ALA A 710 28.14 16.01 83.00
N SER A 711 27.26 16.47 83.91
CA SER A 711 25.85 16.06 83.93
C SER A 711 25.04 16.55 82.72
N ARG A 712 25.32 17.76 82.22
CA ARG A 712 24.70 18.28 80.98
C ARG A 712 25.18 17.53 79.75
N GLU A 713 26.49 17.26 79.66
CA GLU A 713 27.07 16.45 78.60
C GLU A 713 26.52 15.02 78.64
N LEU A 714 26.38 14.41 79.82
CA LEU A 714 25.79 13.08 79.98
C LEU A 714 24.34 13.06 79.49
N LYS A 715 23.51 14.05 79.85
CA LYS A 715 22.12 14.15 79.34
C LYS A 715 22.06 14.39 77.83
N ALA A 716 22.95 15.22 77.29
CA ALA A 716 23.03 15.45 75.84
C ALA A 716 23.45 14.18 75.10
N LEU A 717 24.40 13.43 75.66
CA LEU A 717 24.92 12.19 75.10
C LEU A 717 23.91 11.04 75.24
N GLU A 718 23.14 10.98 76.33
CA GLU A 718 22.02 10.04 76.50
C GLU A 718 20.91 10.30 75.47
N LYS A 719 20.55 11.57 75.25
CA LYS A 719 19.59 11.95 74.21
C LYS A 719 20.10 11.54 72.82
N TRP A 720 21.36 11.83 72.53
CA TRP A 720 22.00 11.45 71.28
C TRP A 720 22.04 9.92 71.08
N LEU A 721 22.34 9.16 72.13
CA LEU A 721 22.32 7.70 72.11
C LEU A 721 20.92 7.16 71.77
N ARG A 722 19.86 7.71 72.36
CA ARG A 722 18.48 7.31 72.03
C ARG A 722 18.14 7.62 70.57
N GLU A 723 18.48 8.82 70.09
CA GLU A 723 18.24 9.22 68.69
C GLU A 723 19.01 8.31 67.71
N GLU A 724 20.27 7.95 68.02
CA GLU A 724 21.06 7.04 67.18
C GLU A 724 20.64 5.57 67.30
N GLU A 725 20.12 5.12 68.46
CA GLU A 725 19.50 3.80 68.58
C GLU A 725 18.21 3.69 67.77
N GLU A 726 17.37 4.73 67.76
CA GLU A 726 16.21 4.81 66.87
C GLU A 726 16.62 4.83 65.40
N ARG A 727 17.67 5.58 65.05
CA ARG A 727 18.20 5.61 63.69
C ARG A 727 18.73 4.25 63.26
N LEU A 728 19.45 3.55 64.13
CA LEU A 728 19.94 2.19 63.90
C LEU A 728 18.78 1.21 63.70
N ALA A 729 17.72 1.32 64.51
CA ALA A 729 16.52 0.49 64.36
C ALA A 729 15.85 0.70 62.99
N ARG A 730 15.70 1.97 62.57
CA ARG A 730 15.17 2.32 61.24
C ARG A 730 16.04 1.76 60.11
N LEU A 731 17.36 1.93 60.18
CA LEU A 731 18.28 1.39 59.16
C LEU A 731 18.21 -0.14 59.06
N ARG A 732 18.06 -0.84 60.19
CA ARG A 732 17.89 -2.30 60.21
C ARG A 732 16.55 -2.73 59.60
N GLU A 733 15.48 -1.98 59.85
CA GLU A 733 14.16 -2.21 59.24
C GLU A 733 14.20 -1.98 57.73
N GLU A 734 14.79 -0.87 57.29
CA GLU A 734 15.02 -0.57 55.87
C GLU A 734 15.81 -1.69 55.18
N ARG A 735 16.89 -2.17 55.82
CA ARG A 735 17.67 -3.30 55.30
C ARG A 735 16.81 -4.55 55.14
N ARG A 736 16.00 -4.90 56.14
CA ARG A 736 15.08 -6.06 56.06
C ARG A 736 14.07 -5.90 54.93
N ALA A 737 13.52 -4.70 54.74
CA ALA A 737 12.58 -4.44 53.66
C ALA A 737 13.24 -4.59 52.27
N VAL A 738 14.49 -4.14 52.10
CA VAL A 738 15.26 -4.32 50.86
C VAL A 738 15.63 -5.78 50.63
N GLU A 739 15.97 -6.53 51.69
CA GLU A 739 16.27 -7.97 51.60
C GLU A 739 15.05 -8.78 51.13
N VAL A 740 13.86 -8.50 51.69
CA VAL A 740 12.60 -9.14 51.25
C VAL A 740 12.34 -8.85 49.78
N ARG A 741 12.54 -7.60 49.33
CA ARG A 741 12.44 -7.26 47.90
C ARG A 741 13.44 -8.06 47.06
N ARG A 742 14.68 -8.21 47.51
CA ARG A 742 15.70 -9.01 46.79
C ARG A 742 15.24 -10.46 46.62
N ILE A 743 14.74 -11.09 47.68
CA ILE A 743 14.22 -12.47 47.62
C ILE A 743 13.07 -12.57 46.62
N THR A 744 12.12 -11.65 46.64
CA THR A 744 11.00 -11.65 45.68
C THR A 744 11.47 -11.48 44.23
N HIS A 745 12.50 -10.66 43.99
CA HIS A 745 13.12 -10.49 42.67
C HIS A 745 13.87 -11.75 42.22
N GLU A 746 14.57 -12.44 43.12
CA GLU A 746 15.24 -13.70 42.82
C GLU A 746 14.24 -14.81 42.44
N ASP A 747 13.10 -14.90 43.13
CA ASP A 747 12.05 -15.86 42.81
C ASP A 747 11.38 -15.55 41.46
N GLN A 748 11.14 -14.26 41.16
CA GLN A 748 10.67 -13.83 39.85
C GLN A 748 11.68 -14.21 38.76
N LEU A 749 12.97 -13.96 38.98
CA LEU A 749 14.02 -14.31 38.01
C LEU A 749 14.03 -15.82 37.74
N ARG A 750 13.97 -16.66 38.77
CA ARG A 750 13.88 -18.13 38.61
C ARG A 750 12.65 -18.55 37.82
N ALA A 751 11.50 -17.92 38.05
CA ALA A 751 10.29 -18.21 37.32
C ALA A 751 10.44 -17.88 35.82
N ILE A 752 11.05 -16.73 35.48
CA ILE A 752 11.32 -16.34 34.08
C ILE A 752 12.33 -17.29 33.44
N GLU A 753 13.41 -17.65 34.13
CA GLU A 753 14.40 -18.60 33.62
C GLU A 753 13.78 -19.98 33.35
N GLY A 754 12.84 -20.41 34.19
CA GLY A 754 12.03 -21.61 33.95
C GLY A 754 11.17 -21.50 32.68
N ARG A 755 10.50 -20.36 32.46
CA ARG A 755 9.73 -20.11 31.22
C ARG A 755 10.63 -20.10 29.98
N LEU A 756 11.79 -19.43 30.05
CA LEU A 756 12.77 -19.38 28.96
C LEU A 756 13.26 -20.77 28.55
N SER A 757 13.55 -21.63 29.53
CA SER A 757 13.93 -23.03 29.27
C SER A 757 12.82 -23.79 28.54
N GLY A 758 11.57 -23.60 28.95
CA GLY A 758 10.39 -24.18 28.29
C GLY A 758 10.19 -23.67 26.86
N ILE A 759 10.35 -22.35 26.63
CA ILE A 759 10.24 -21.74 25.30
C ILE A 759 11.34 -22.28 24.38
N ARG A 760 12.60 -22.33 24.82
CA ARG A 760 13.72 -22.87 24.03
C ARG A 760 13.53 -24.32 23.63
N SER A 761 13.03 -25.15 24.55
CA SER A 761 12.72 -26.55 24.25
C SER A 761 11.64 -26.67 23.17
N ARG A 762 10.62 -25.79 23.18
CA ARG A 762 9.58 -25.75 22.13
C ARG A 762 10.13 -25.23 20.80
N ILE A 763 11.01 -24.23 20.81
CA ILE A 763 11.69 -23.74 19.60
C ILE A 763 12.46 -24.90 18.95
N LEU A 764 13.29 -25.62 19.70
CA LEU A 764 14.04 -26.77 19.20
C LEU A 764 13.12 -27.86 18.62
N PHE A 765 12.00 -28.16 19.30
CA PHE A 765 11.01 -29.10 18.80
C PHE A 765 10.44 -28.69 17.43
N HIS A 766 10.10 -27.40 17.24
CA HIS A 766 9.60 -26.90 15.97
C HIS A 766 10.68 -26.81 14.89
N GLU A 767 11.93 -26.50 15.25
CA GLU A 767 13.08 -26.52 14.34
C GLU A 767 13.36 -27.94 13.82
N ASP A 768 13.33 -28.95 14.70
CA ASP A 768 13.45 -30.36 14.33
C ASP A 768 12.27 -30.84 13.47
N ALA A 769 11.04 -30.41 13.81
CA ALA A 769 9.85 -30.74 13.01
C ALA A 769 9.92 -30.14 11.59
N ILE A 770 10.42 -28.91 11.44
CA ILE A 770 10.67 -28.30 10.13
C ILE A 770 11.81 -29.04 9.41
N GLY A 771 12.89 -29.36 10.12
CA GLY A 771 14.03 -30.10 9.57
C GLY A 771 13.65 -31.48 9.03
N THR A 772 12.81 -32.22 9.75
CA THR A 772 12.29 -33.53 9.31
C THR A 772 11.37 -33.42 8.09
N LEU A 773 10.57 -32.36 8.00
CA LEU A 773 9.72 -32.11 6.83
C LEU A 773 10.53 -31.74 5.58
N LEU A 774 11.59 -30.94 5.74
CA LEU A 774 12.48 -30.54 4.65
C LEU A 774 13.40 -31.69 4.19
N THR A 775 13.92 -32.51 5.11
CA THR A 775 14.79 -33.65 4.75
C THR A 775 14.03 -34.81 4.11
N ARG A 776 12.74 -34.96 4.40
CA ARG A 776 11.86 -35.90 3.69
C ARG A 776 11.63 -35.52 2.22
N GLU A 777 11.82 -34.25 1.86
CA GLU A 777 11.75 -33.76 0.48
C GLU A 777 12.94 -34.22 -0.35
N ALA A 778 14.13 -34.24 0.24
CA ALA A 778 15.37 -34.65 -0.43
C ALA A 778 15.48 -36.18 -0.65
N SER A 779 14.65 -36.99 0.01
CA SER A 779 14.73 -38.46 -0.03
C SER A 779 13.61 -39.16 -0.81
N VAL A 780 12.66 -38.41 -1.39
CA VAL A 780 11.74 -38.99 -2.39
C VAL A 780 12.45 -38.92 -3.75
N PRO A 781 12.87 -40.05 -4.34
CA PRO A 781 13.46 -40.04 -5.66
C PRO A 781 12.42 -39.54 -6.65
N ASP A 782 12.79 -38.59 -7.51
CA ASP A 782 11.97 -38.11 -8.66
C ASP A 782 11.71 -39.21 -9.72
N ASP A 783 12.05 -40.47 -9.45
CA ASP A 783 11.97 -41.63 -10.36
C ASP A 783 10.56 -42.26 -10.49
N VAL A 784 9.50 -41.48 -10.27
CA VAL A 784 8.14 -41.90 -10.70
C VAL A 784 7.61 -40.92 -11.75
N LEU A 785 8.47 -40.62 -12.75
CA LEU A 785 7.96 -40.35 -14.08
C LEU A 785 7.51 -41.69 -14.68
N PRO A 786 6.25 -41.83 -15.12
CA PRO A 786 5.84 -43.04 -15.81
C PRO A 786 6.64 -43.16 -17.09
N LEU A 787 7.58 -44.12 -17.10
CA LEU A 787 8.27 -44.58 -18.29
C LEU A 787 7.24 -44.83 -19.40
N ASP A 788 7.43 -44.09 -20.49
CA ASP A 788 6.94 -44.31 -21.84
C ASP A 788 6.24 -45.67 -22.07
N ALA A 789 4.92 -45.68 -21.97
CA ALA A 789 4.07 -46.75 -22.50
C ALA A 789 3.68 -46.46 -23.96
N SER A 790 4.65 -46.07 -24.79
CA SER A 790 4.44 -45.67 -26.19
C SER A 790 4.94 -46.69 -27.23
N SER A 791 5.39 -47.89 -26.82
CA SER A 791 5.85 -48.95 -27.73
C SER A 791 4.93 -50.17 -27.78
N ASP A 792 3.68 -49.99 -28.22
CA ASP A 792 2.88 -51.11 -28.74
C ASP A 792 1.79 -50.58 -29.69
N GLN A 793 2.23 -50.00 -30.81
CA GLN A 793 1.37 -49.78 -31.97
C GLN A 793 1.22 -51.12 -32.73
N PRO A 794 0.01 -51.67 -32.87
CA PRO A 794 -0.21 -52.78 -33.78
C PRO A 794 0.04 -52.30 -35.21
N ARG A 795 1.01 -52.93 -35.90
CA ARG A 795 1.25 -52.74 -37.34
C ARG A 795 -0.07 -52.92 -38.10
N GLN A 796 -0.60 -51.81 -38.63
CA GLN A 796 -1.71 -51.86 -39.57
C GLN A 796 -1.26 -52.59 -40.86
N PRO A 797 -2.09 -53.48 -41.41
CA PRO A 797 -1.83 -54.09 -42.71
C PRO A 797 -2.00 -53.05 -43.83
N LEU A 798 -0.99 -52.94 -44.68
CA LEU A 798 -1.01 -52.15 -45.92
C LEU A 798 -2.22 -52.54 -46.79
N PRO A 799 -2.93 -51.57 -47.40
CA PRO A 799 -3.97 -51.85 -48.37
C PRO A 799 -3.34 -52.39 -49.66
N ARG A 800 -3.88 -53.50 -50.18
CA ARG A 800 -3.56 -54.01 -51.52
C ARG A 800 -4.10 -53.02 -52.56
N ASP A 801 -3.20 -52.49 -53.37
CA ASP A 801 -3.52 -51.87 -54.66
C ASP A 801 -4.00 -52.97 -55.62
N ASP A 802 -5.31 -53.05 -55.82
CA ASP A 802 -5.91 -53.68 -56.99
C ASP A 802 -6.25 -52.59 -58.01
N THR A 803 -5.30 -52.31 -58.90
CA THR A 803 -5.58 -51.73 -60.22
C THR A 803 -4.83 -52.50 -61.30
N ARG A 804 -5.47 -53.59 -61.78
CA ARG A 804 -5.46 -54.04 -63.17
C ARG A 804 -6.68 -54.90 -63.47
#